data_AF-J9EXK2-F1
#
_entry.id   AF-J9EXK2-F1
#
_cell.length_a   1.000
_cell.length_b   1.000
_cell.length_c   1.000
_cell.angle_alpha   90.00
_cell.angle_beta   90.00
_cell.angle_gamma   90.00
#
_symmetry.space_group_name_H-M   'P 1'
#
loop_
_entity.id
_entity.type
_entity.pdbx_description
1 polymer ?
#
loop_
_entity_poly.entity_id
_entity_poly.type
_entity_poly.pdbx_seq_one_letter_code
_entity_poly.pdbx_strand_id
1 'polypeptide(L)'
;VSRLVILHEEAEDGNAVPDLTRPVGAVSRAVDNLIKVGYDTCHSSDDRILQADMPPALQRVEASSRLLEDACHMLRVDPYSSIARKKLIEGARGILQGTSALLLCFDESEVRKIIRGCRKVLDYLAVAEVIESMDDLAQFVKDISPWLTRVSRNIDAREKELTHQVHREILLRCMDTVKTLSPIMICAMKIFIQITEESQRGQQEAVENRNYLAQRMTDEMNEIIRVLQLTTYDEDEWDSDNVTVMRKALSAAQSLLTSALDWLADSRARAGATGEKAIRRIVDYSERIAARALPEDARLIRRTVSDITSMTDSLCELRNQGGDSQGLASGCANRLKELVGTKEISGILPGALTNTQRTGGAHPAHTVTGRLEQALRWMDNPGVDDNGLGLQAVKAMTSEARNLSDLLPPTERAKLIDLCVEIDRLADQLADLEHRGLGNSPAAHAIRNQLRNKLRELVDIMKKVITDRVVEDFADISTPLKQFVDAVYAPPTMVNRELNFEEKAHNLNNHSSRCANTALLVAKCGPCKNKKTVEAIIETANQVNAMTPQVIKAGKIRLHNDSDSANQHFDNLRREYTDVLNRLRSHVDDAIDTGDFIRASEQAMRQYTVYCENAIRNNEPQQMVDNTSQIARFGNRVLMTAKNEADNSEEPSFVHR
;
A
#
# COMPACT_ATOMS: atom_id res chain seq x y z
N VAL A 1 -11.82 -18.05 -35.00
CA VAL A 1 -13.03 -17.31 -34.59
C VAL A 1 -13.10 -15.93 -35.22
N SER A 2 -12.06 -15.08 -35.10
CA SER A 2 -12.02 -13.73 -35.74
C SER A 2 -12.46 -13.72 -37.21
N ARG A 3 -11.94 -14.62 -38.03
CA ARG A 3 -12.33 -14.74 -39.44
C ARG A 3 -13.81 -15.10 -39.66
N LEU A 4 -14.45 -15.83 -38.73
CA LEU A 4 -15.88 -16.15 -38.81
C LEU A 4 -16.74 -14.92 -38.48
N VAL A 5 -16.24 -14.03 -37.62
CA VAL A 5 -16.89 -12.75 -37.30
C VAL A 5 -16.78 -11.77 -38.47
N ILE A 6 -15.62 -11.68 -39.11
CA ILE A 6 -15.43 -10.87 -40.33
C ILE A 6 -16.38 -11.33 -41.44
N LEU A 7 -16.47 -12.65 -41.68
CA LEU A 7 -17.40 -13.21 -42.67
C LEU A 7 -18.87 -13.00 -42.32
N HIS A 8 -19.19 -12.80 -41.04
CA HIS A 8 -20.54 -12.44 -40.60
C HIS A 8 -20.85 -10.98 -40.95
N GLU A 9 -19.92 -10.05 -40.68
CA GLU A 9 -20.05 -8.63 -41.05
C GLU A 9 -20.13 -8.43 -42.57
N GLU A 10 -19.24 -9.08 -43.33
CA GLU A 10 -19.26 -9.02 -44.81
C GLU A 10 -20.60 -9.52 -45.37
N ALA A 11 -21.26 -10.47 -44.70
CA ALA A 11 -22.56 -10.97 -45.10
C ALA A 11 -23.71 -10.04 -44.67
N GLU A 12 -23.57 -9.25 -43.61
CA GLU A 12 -24.51 -8.17 -43.30
C GLU A 12 -24.55 -7.11 -44.41
N ASP A 13 -23.41 -6.86 -45.07
CA ASP A 13 -23.30 -5.99 -46.25
C ASP A 13 -23.92 -6.61 -47.54
N GLY A 14 -24.57 -7.77 -47.43
CA GLY A 14 -25.26 -8.43 -48.53
C GLY A 14 -24.42 -9.42 -49.34
N ASN A 15 -23.20 -9.73 -48.88
CA ASN A 15 -22.37 -10.76 -49.53
C ASN A 15 -22.78 -12.18 -49.11
N ALA A 16 -22.53 -13.14 -50.00
CA ALA A 16 -22.76 -14.55 -49.70
C ALA A 16 -21.67 -15.09 -48.75
N VAL A 17 -22.05 -15.83 -47.70
CA VAL A 17 -21.06 -16.46 -46.83
C VAL A 17 -20.39 -17.64 -47.57
N PRO A 18 -19.06 -17.72 -47.64
CA PRO A 18 -18.35 -18.83 -48.29
C PRO A 18 -18.49 -20.13 -47.49
N ASP A 19 -18.14 -21.26 -48.10
CA ASP A 19 -18.18 -22.57 -47.42
C ASP A 19 -17.25 -22.60 -46.19
N LEU A 20 -17.87 -22.79 -45.02
CA LEU A 20 -17.21 -22.80 -43.72
C LEU A 20 -16.83 -24.21 -43.23
N THR A 21 -17.04 -25.27 -44.04
CA THR A 21 -16.85 -26.66 -43.61
C THR A 21 -15.44 -26.91 -43.08
N ARG A 22 -14.42 -26.39 -43.77
CA ARG A 22 -13.03 -26.54 -43.37
C ARG A 22 -12.67 -25.72 -42.11
N PRO A 23 -12.96 -24.41 -42.03
CA PRO A 23 -12.63 -23.62 -40.83
C PRO A 23 -13.43 -24.05 -39.60
N VAL A 24 -14.73 -24.34 -39.72
CA VAL A 24 -15.56 -24.82 -38.60
C VAL A 24 -15.12 -26.21 -38.17
N GLY A 25 -14.84 -27.13 -39.10
CA GLY A 25 -14.32 -28.45 -38.76
C GLY A 25 -12.96 -28.41 -38.06
N ALA A 26 -12.12 -27.41 -38.32
CA ALA A 26 -10.88 -27.20 -37.58
C ALA A 26 -11.13 -26.70 -36.14
N VAL A 27 -12.09 -25.79 -35.95
CA VAL A 27 -12.51 -25.33 -34.62
C VAL A 27 -13.11 -26.49 -33.82
N SER A 28 -13.98 -27.29 -34.43
CA SER A 28 -14.62 -28.43 -33.76
C SER A 28 -13.60 -29.46 -33.26
N ARG A 29 -12.60 -29.84 -34.08
CA ARG A 29 -11.51 -30.72 -33.63
C ARG A 29 -10.67 -30.14 -32.48
N ALA A 30 -10.44 -28.83 -32.48
CA ALA A 30 -9.72 -28.18 -31.39
C ALA A 30 -10.55 -28.19 -30.10
N VAL A 31 -11.86 -27.96 -30.21
CA VAL A 31 -12.83 -28.05 -29.11
C VAL A 31 -12.90 -29.47 -28.55
N ASP A 32 -12.98 -30.50 -29.38
CA ASP A 32 -13.03 -31.90 -28.94
C ASP A 32 -11.81 -32.28 -28.10
N ASN A 33 -10.62 -31.87 -28.55
CA ASN A 33 -9.39 -32.09 -27.79
C ASN A 33 -9.41 -31.33 -26.46
N LEU A 34 -9.86 -30.07 -26.47
CA LEU A 34 -9.96 -29.25 -25.26
C LEU A 34 -10.95 -29.84 -24.25
N ILE A 35 -12.09 -30.35 -24.72
CA ILE A 35 -13.11 -31.00 -23.89
C ILE A 35 -12.56 -32.27 -23.26
N LYS A 36 -11.91 -33.11 -24.07
CA LYS A 36 -11.28 -34.34 -23.59
C LYS A 36 -10.27 -34.05 -22.49
N VAL A 37 -9.31 -33.15 -22.75
CA VAL A 37 -8.28 -32.77 -21.77
C VAL A 37 -8.91 -32.12 -20.53
N GLY A 38 -9.93 -31.30 -20.70
CA GLY A 38 -10.64 -30.65 -19.59
C GLY A 38 -11.33 -31.66 -18.67
N TYR A 39 -12.08 -32.62 -19.23
CA TYR A 39 -12.68 -33.68 -18.43
C TYR A 39 -11.62 -34.58 -17.78
N ASP A 40 -10.57 -34.98 -18.50
CA ASP A 40 -9.48 -35.79 -17.93
C ASP A 40 -8.81 -35.07 -16.73
N THR A 41 -8.52 -33.77 -16.90
CA THR A 41 -7.97 -32.91 -15.84
C THR A 41 -8.91 -32.82 -14.64
N CYS A 42 -10.19 -32.58 -14.89
CA CYS A 42 -11.24 -32.52 -13.87
C CYS A 42 -11.35 -33.82 -13.05
N HIS A 43 -11.36 -34.99 -13.71
CA HIS A 43 -11.47 -36.29 -13.04
C HIS A 43 -10.21 -36.68 -12.27
N SER A 44 -9.04 -36.25 -12.73
CA SER A 44 -7.74 -36.51 -12.07
C SER A 44 -7.43 -35.57 -10.91
N SER A 45 -8.17 -34.47 -10.75
CA SER A 45 -7.91 -33.43 -9.76
C SER A 45 -8.62 -33.70 -8.44
N ASP A 46 -7.95 -33.42 -7.31
CA ASP A 46 -8.55 -33.43 -5.97
C ASP A 46 -9.29 -32.10 -5.62
N ASP A 47 -9.27 -31.11 -6.53
CA ASP A 47 -9.93 -29.83 -6.31
C ASP A 47 -11.44 -29.91 -6.61
N ARG A 48 -12.25 -29.97 -5.56
CA ARG A 48 -13.72 -30.00 -5.65
C ARG A 48 -14.33 -28.78 -6.32
N ILE A 49 -13.68 -27.62 -6.23
CA ILE A 49 -14.16 -26.38 -6.87
C ILE A 49 -13.96 -26.52 -8.39
N LEU A 50 -12.77 -26.97 -8.81
CA LEU A 50 -12.50 -27.27 -10.22
C LEU A 50 -13.50 -28.31 -10.77
N GLN A 51 -13.78 -29.36 -9.99
CA GLN A 51 -14.73 -30.40 -10.37
C GLN A 51 -16.16 -29.89 -10.57
N ALA A 52 -16.54 -28.82 -9.86
CA ALA A 52 -17.85 -28.19 -9.99
C ALA A 52 -17.89 -27.15 -11.13
N ASP A 53 -16.84 -26.34 -11.28
CA ASP A 53 -16.85 -25.15 -12.13
C ASP A 53 -16.39 -25.41 -13.58
N MET A 54 -15.54 -26.43 -13.80
CA MET A 54 -15.04 -26.78 -15.12
C MET A 54 -16.10 -27.40 -16.06
N PRO A 55 -16.98 -28.33 -15.61
CA PRO A 55 -17.96 -28.95 -16.50
C PRO A 55 -18.94 -27.97 -17.19
N PRO A 56 -19.51 -26.94 -16.51
CA PRO A 56 -20.33 -25.93 -17.18
C PRO A 56 -19.59 -25.16 -18.29
N ALA A 57 -18.30 -24.86 -18.09
CA ALA A 57 -17.48 -24.21 -19.11
C ALA A 57 -17.28 -25.13 -20.32
N LEU A 58 -16.96 -26.41 -20.10
CA LEU A 58 -16.81 -27.42 -21.15
C LEU A 58 -18.09 -27.63 -21.96
N GLN A 59 -19.23 -27.76 -21.28
CA GLN A 59 -20.54 -27.90 -21.92
C GLN A 59 -20.89 -26.67 -22.79
N ARG A 60 -20.52 -25.47 -22.35
CA ARG A 60 -20.71 -24.25 -23.14
C ARG A 60 -19.87 -24.27 -24.42
N VAL A 61 -18.60 -24.69 -24.34
CA VAL A 61 -17.73 -24.82 -25.53
C VAL A 61 -18.30 -25.89 -26.48
N GLU A 62 -18.76 -27.03 -25.95
CA GLU A 62 -19.36 -28.11 -26.74
C GLU A 62 -20.62 -27.65 -27.48
N ALA A 63 -21.57 -27.03 -26.76
CA ALA A 63 -22.79 -26.50 -27.34
C ALA A 63 -22.51 -25.45 -28.41
N SER A 64 -21.52 -24.58 -28.17
CA SER A 64 -21.10 -23.55 -29.13
C SER A 64 -20.46 -24.13 -30.38
N SER A 65 -19.70 -25.24 -30.26
CA SER A 65 -19.16 -25.96 -31.41
C SER A 65 -20.27 -26.55 -32.28
N ARG A 66 -21.26 -27.19 -31.65
CA ARG A 66 -22.45 -27.72 -32.36
C ARG A 66 -23.23 -26.62 -33.08
N LEU A 67 -23.37 -25.44 -32.47
CA LEU A 67 -23.99 -24.28 -33.12
C LEU A 67 -23.21 -23.82 -34.36
N LEU A 68 -21.87 -23.86 -34.34
CA LEU A 68 -21.05 -23.54 -35.49
C LEU A 68 -21.21 -24.59 -36.61
N GLU A 69 -21.30 -25.87 -36.28
CA GLU A 69 -21.53 -26.95 -37.24
C GLU A 69 -22.90 -26.84 -37.90
N ASP A 70 -23.95 -26.59 -37.11
CA ASP A 70 -25.30 -26.29 -37.58
C ASP A 70 -25.31 -25.10 -38.53
N ALA A 71 -24.69 -23.98 -38.11
CA ALA A 71 -24.60 -22.77 -38.92
C ALA A 71 -23.88 -23.04 -40.24
N CYS A 72 -22.79 -23.80 -40.20
CA CYS A 72 -22.04 -24.21 -41.38
C CYS A 72 -22.91 -25.04 -42.34
N HIS A 73 -23.68 -26.01 -41.84
CA HIS A 73 -24.55 -26.82 -42.67
C HIS A 73 -25.66 -25.97 -43.33
N MET A 74 -26.25 -25.04 -42.56
CA MET A 74 -27.30 -24.15 -43.07
C MET A 74 -26.75 -23.17 -44.12
N LEU A 75 -25.58 -22.56 -43.89
CA LEU A 75 -24.94 -21.64 -44.83
C LEU A 75 -24.47 -22.31 -46.12
N ARG A 76 -24.15 -23.61 -46.06
CA ARG A 76 -23.84 -24.40 -47.25
C ARG A 76 -25.07 -24.61 -48.16
N VAL A 77 -26.27 -24.65 -47.57
CA VAL A 77 -27.53 -24.80 -48.30
C VAL A 77 -28.07 -23.44 -48.76
N ASP A 78 -28.03 -22.44 -47.88
CA ASP A 78 -28.45 -21.06 -48.15
C ASP A 78 -27.40 -20.06 -47.63
N PRO A 79 -26.52 -19.55 -48.52
CA PRO A 79 -25.46 -18.59 -48.17
C PRO A 79 -25.94 -17.25 -47.61
N TYR A 80 -27.24 -16.94 -47.72
CA TYR A 80 -27.83 -15.68 -47.26
C TYR A 80 -28.70 -15.85 -46.00
N SER A 81 -28.72 -17.05 -45.40
CA SER A 81 -29.57 -17.38 -44.27
C SER A 81 -29.26 -16.54 -43.02
N SER A 82 -30.17 -15.64 -42.65
CA SER A 82 -30.03 -14.79 -41.45
C SER A 82 -29.99 -15.61 -40.16
N ILE A 83 -30.75 -16.70 -40.08
CA ILE A 83 -30.78 -17.62 -38.93
C ILE A 83 -29.43 -18.30 -38.76
N ALA A 84 -28.83 -18.75 -39.86
CA ALA A 84 -27.52 -19.40 -39.83
C ALA A 84 -26.41 -18.42 -39.44
N ARG A 85 -26.46 -17.17 -39.92
CA ARG A 85 -25.55 -16.09 -39.49
C ARG A 85 -25.66 -15.79 -38.00
N LYS A 86 -26.89 -15.78 -37.44
CA LYS A 86 -27.10 -15.60 -36.00
C LYS A 86 -26.48 -16.76 -35.19
N LYS A 87 -26.69 -18.01 -35.61
CA LYS A 87 -26.02 -19.17 -34.98
C LYS A 87 -24.50 -19.09 -35.09
N LEU A 88 -23.97 -18.59 -36.21
CA LEU A 88 -22.53 -18.44 -36.43
C LEU A 88 -21.90 -17.47 -35.41
N ILE A 89 -22.51 -16.29 -35.21
CA ILE A 89 -21.98 -15.29 -34.27
C ILE A 89 -22.19 -15.71 -32.80
N GLU A 90 -23.33 -16.32 -32.47
CA GLU A 90 -23.59 -16.88 -31.13
C GLU A 90 -22.61 -18.01 -30.80
N GLY A 91 -22.38 -18.94 -31.74
CA GLY A 91 -21.40 -20.01 -31.59
C GLY A 91 -19.97 -19.46 -31.47
N ALA A 92 -19.59 -18.47 -32.28
CA ALA A 92 -18.29 -17.83 -32.22
C ALA A 92 -18.04 -17.15 -30.86
N ARG A 93 -19.00 -16.37 -30.36
CA ARG A 93 -18.96 -15.75 -29.03
C ARG A 93 -18.93 -16.81 -27.93
N GLY A 94 -19.76 -17.84 -28.04
CA GLY A 94 -19.84 -18.92 -27.07
C GLY A 94 -18.54 -19.72 -26.93
N ILE A 95 -17.82 -19.95 -28.03
CA ILE A 95 -16.48 -20.54 -28.01
C ILE A 95 -15.50 -19.64 -27.25
N LEU A 96 -15.42 -18.35 -27.56
CA LEU A 96 -14.49 -17.44 -26.88
C LEU A 96 -14.78 -17.34 -25.37
N GLN A 97 -16.06 -17.15 -25.01
CA GLN A 97 -16.47 -17.05 -23.61
C GLN A 97 -16.29 -18.38 -22.87
N GLY A 98 -16.58 -19.51 -23.51
CA GLY A 98 -16.40 -20.84 -22.93
C GLY A 98 -14.93 -21.19 -22.71
N THR A 99 -14.07 -20.94 -23.70
CA THR A 99 -12.62 -21.16 -23.57
C THR A 99 -12.00 -20.23 -22.53
N SER A 100 -12.40 -18.96 -22.47
CA SER A 100 -11.95 -18.03 -21.43
C SER A 100 -12.36 -18.50 -20.04
N ALA A 101 -13.61 -18.93 -19.85
CA ALA A 101 -14.08 -19.45 -18.56
C ALA A 101 -13.33 -20.73 -18.18
N LEU A 102 -13.09 -21.63 -19.14
CA LEU A 102 -12.36 -22.87 -18.92
C LEU A 102 -10.92 -22.63 -18.43
N LEU A 103 -10.19 -21.76 -19.14
CA LEU A 103 -8.81 -21.41 -18.78
C LEU A 103 -8.76 -20.70 -17.43
N LEU A 104 -9.76 -19.85 -17.14
CA LEU A 104 -9.88 -19.20 -15.84
C LEU A 104 -10.11 -20.20 -14.70
N CYS A 105 -11.03 -21.17 -14.85
CA CYS A 105 -11.25 -22.20 -13.83
C CYS A 105 -9.98 -23.02 -13.55
N PHE A 106 -9.22 -23.33 -14.61
CA PHE A 106 -7.93 -24.01 -14.48
C PHE A 106 -6.90 -23.15 -13.76
N ASP A 107 -6.75 -21.89 -14.16
CA ASP A 107 -5.82 -20.94 -13.54
C ASP A 107 -6.13 -20.74 -12.04
N GLU A 108 -7.41 -20.57 -11.69
CA GLU A 108 -7.85 -20.44 -10.30
C GLU A 108 -7.52 -21.69 -9.47
N SER A 109 -7.58 -22.89 -10.07
CA SER A 109 -7.17 -24.14 -9.41
C SER A 109 -5.67 -24.14 -9.09
N GLU A 110 -4.83 -23.71 -10.04
CA GLU A 110 -3.38 -23.57 -9.80
C GLU A 110 -3.09 -22.51 -8.73
N VAL A 111 -3.75 -21.36 -8.80
CA VAL A 111 -3.66 -20.31 -7.78
C VAL A 111 -4.06 -20.84 -6.39
N ARG A 112 -5.15 -21.61 -6.28
CA ARG A 112 -5.58 -22.24 -5.02
C ARG A 112 -4.53 -23.20 -4.45
N LYS A 113 -3.72 -23.88 -5.28
CA LYS A 113 -2.60 -24.71 -4.79
C LYS A 113 -1.51 -23.85 -4.14
N ILE A 114 -1.18 -22.70 -4.73
CA ILE A 114 -0.19 -21.76 -4.18
C ILE A 114 -0.70 -21.15 -2.87
N ILE A 115 -1.96 -20.68 -2.85
CA ILE A 115 -2.61 -20.10 -1.67
C ILE A 115 -2.66 -21.10 -0.51
N ARG A 116 -2.88 -22.39 -0.77
CA ARG A 116 -2.81 -23.43 0.27
C ARG A 116 -1.44 -23.46 0.96
N GLY A 117 -0.34 -23.32 0.20
CA GLY A 117 1.01 -23.20 0.77
C GLY A 117 1.18 -21.94 1.62
N CYS A 118 0.66 -20.81 1.13
CA CYS A 118 0.69 -19.53 1.84
C CYS A 118 -0.08 -19.61 3.18
N ARG A 119 -1.28 -20.21 3.17
CA ARG A 119 -2.08 -20.44 4.39
C ARG A 119 -1.38 -21.35 5.38
N LYS A 120 -0.63 -22.35 4.91
CA LYS A 120 0.18 -23.18 5.82
C LYS A 120 1.26 -22.38 6.54
N VAL A 121 1.94 -21.46 5.84
CA VAL A 121 2.87 -20.54 6.48
C VAL A 121 2.15 -19.66 7.52
N LEU A 122 0.97 -19.14 7.19
CA LEU A 122 0.15 -18.36 8.12
C LEU A 122 -0.26 -19.16 9.38
N ASP A 123 -0.64 -20.43 9.22
CA ASP A 123 -0.96 -21.33 10.35
C ASP A 123 0.23 -21.44 11.33
N TYR A 124 1.46 -21.57 10.82
CA TYR A 124 2.67 -21.60 11.65
C TYR A 124 2.96 -20.24 12.30
N LEU A 125 2.85 -19.14 11.54
CA LEU A 125 3.09 -17.79 12.10
C LEU A 125 2.12 -17.47 13.25
N ALA A 126 0.89 -17.99 13.23
CA ALA A 126 -0.09 -17.80 14.29
C ALA A 126 0.33 -18.40 15.64
N VAL A 127 1.17 -19.46 15.64
CA VAL A 127 1.68 -20.09 16.86
C VAL A 127 3.04 -19.53 17.31
N ALA A 128 3.63 -18.59 16.57
CA ALA A 128 4.93 -18.00 16.92
C ALA A 128 4.91 -17.32 18.31
N GLU A 129 3.77 -16.80 18.75
CA GLU A 129 3.65 -16.10 20.04
C GLU A 129 3.67 -17.03 21.26
N VAL A 130 3.38 -18.33 21.09
CA VAL A 130 3.25 -19.31 22.20
C VAL A 130 4.46 -20.22 22.34
N ILE A 131 5.49 -20.02 21.53
CA ILE A 131 6.74 -20.79 21.61
C ILE A 131 7.60 -20.22 22.74
N GLU A 132 7.87 -21.05 23.74
CA GLU A 132 8.55 -20.67 25.00
C GLU A 132 9.81 -21.50 25.29
N SER A 133 10.13 -22.52 24.49
CA SER A 133 11.31 -23.39 24.68
C SER A 133 12.18 -23.51 23.43
N MET A 134 13.48 -23.77 23.61
CA MET A 134 14.41 -23.97 22.48
C MET A 134 14.10 -25.21 21.63
N ASP A 135 13.58 -26.27 22.25
CA ASP A 135 13.18 -27.48 21.54
C ASP A 135 11.95 -27.22 20.66
N ASP A 136 10.96 -26.49 21.17
CA ASP A 136 9.79 -26.07 20.39
C ASP A 136 10.18 -25.12 19.25
N LEU A 137 11.14 -24.21 19.50
CA LEU A 137 11.67 -23.33 18.45
C LEU A 137 12.38 -24.14 17.35
N ALA A 138 13.19 -25.14 17.72
CA ALA A 138 13.86 -26.00 16.75
C ALA A 138 12.85 -26.78 15.89
N GLN A 139 11.79 -27.29 16.52
CA GLN A 139 10.71 -27.98 15.82
C GLN A 139 9.91 -27.02 14.91
N PHE A 140 9.60 -25.81 15.38
CA PHE A 140 8.97 -24.77 14.58
C PHE A 140 9.78 -24.43 13.31
N VAL A 141 11.10 -24.22 13.45
CA VAL A 141 11.99 -23.93 12.32
C VAL A 141 12.01 -25.09 11.32
N LYS A 142 12.06 -26.33 11.81
CA LYS A 142 12.02 -27.55 10.98
C LYS A 142 10.73 -27.67 10.19
N ASP A 143 9.61 -27.26 10.77
CA ASP A 143 8.29 -27.37 10.15
C ASP A 143 7.99 -26.22 9.18
N ILE A 144 8.33 -24.97 9.51
CA ILE A 144 8.01 -23.80 8.66
C ILE A 144 8.95 -23.67 7.45
N SER A 145 10.22 -24.04 7.58
CA SER A 145 11.24 -23.83 6.53
C SER A 145 10.91 -24.51 5.18
N PRO A 146 10.43 -25.77 5.15
CA PRO A 146 10.00 -26.41 3.92
C PRO A 146 8.83 -25.68 3.22
N TRP A 147 7.88 -25.15 4.00
CA TRP A 147 6.74 -24.41 3.46
C TRP A 147 7.16 -23.05 2.88
N LEU A 148 8.02 -22.30 3.57
CA LEU A 148 8.59 -21.06 3.02
C LEU A 148 9.33 -21.31 1.70
N THR A 149 10.16 -22.37 1.65
CA THR A 149 10.90 -22.75 0.44
C THR A 149 9.96 -23.18 -0.69
N ARG A 150 8.86 -23.86 -0.38
CA ARG A 150 7.85 -24.27 -1.37
C ARG A 150 7.07 -23.06 -1.90
N VAL A 151 6.62 -22.17 -1.03
CA VAL A 151 5.90 -20.96 -1.41
C VAL A 151 6.80 -20.07 -2.27
N SER A 152 8.05 -19.83 -1.88
CA SER A 152 9.00 -19.05 -2.70
C SER A 152 9.12 -19.61 -4.11
N ARG A 153 9.36 -20.92 -4.26
CA ARG A 153 9.47 -21.55 -5.59
C ARG A 153 8.20 -21.44 -6.42
N ASN A 154 7.04 -21.58 -5.78
CA ASN A 154 5.75 -21.45 -6.47
C ASN A 154 5.50 -20.00 -6.93
N ILE A 155 5.89 -19.00 -6.13
CA ILE A 155 5.80 -17.59 -6.52
C ILE A 155 6.77 -17.27 -7.67
N ASP A 156 8.01 -17.76 -7.60
CA ASP A 156 9.02 -17.59 -8.67
C ASP A 156 8.59 -18.25 -9.99
N ALA A 157 7.79 -19.32 -9.94
CA ALA A 157 7.18 -19.92 -11.13
C ALA A 157 6.01 -19.08 -11.63
N ARG A 158 5.10 -18.69 -10.72
CA ARG A 158 3.88 -17.96 -11.05
C ARG A 158 4.16 -16.57 -11.63
N GLU A 159 5.14 -15.85 -11.11
CA GLU A 159 5.46 -14.51 -11.61
C GLU A 159 5.83 -14.53 -13.11
N LYS A 160 6.46 -15.61 -13.58
CA LYS A 160 6.86 -15.76 -14.99
C LYS A 160 5.68 -15.99 -15.94
N GLU A 161 4.56 -16.46 -15.39
CA GLU A 161 3.32 -16.70 -16.15
C GLU A 161 2.43 -15.46 -16.23
N LEU A 162 2.65 -14.47 -15.36
CA LEU A 162 1.82 -13.27 -15.31
C LEU A 162 2.15 -12.30 -16.45
N THR A 163 1.11 -11.80 -17.10
CA THR A 163 1.22 -10.75 -18.12
C THR A 163 1.36 -9.36 -17.52
N HIS A 164 0.71 -9.10 -16.38
CA HIS A 164 0.75 -7.81 -15.70
C HIS A 164 2.04 -7.65 -14.87
N GLN A 165 2.94 -6.77 -15.32
CA GLN A 165 4.23 -6.55 -14.67
C GLN A 165 4.11 -6.06 -13.22
N VAL A 166 3.11 -5.23 -12.92
CA VAL A 166 2.90 -4.71 -11.56
C VAL A 166 2.61 -5.84 -10.56
N HIS A 167 1.81 -6.84 -10.94
CA HIS A 167 1.56 -8.00 -10.08
C HIS A 167 2.84 -8.79 -9.82
N ARG A 168 3.70 -8.95 -10.84
CA ARG A 168 5.01 -9.60 -10.71
C ARG A 168 5.89 -8.88 -9.70
N GLU A 169 6.01 -7.57 -9.85
CA GLU A 169 6.81 -6.70 -8.96
C GLU A 169 6.33 -6.81 -7.50
N ILE A 170 5.01 -6.78 -7.25
CA ILE A 170 4.48 -6.91 -5.89
C ILE A 170 4.77 -8.30 -5.31
N LEU A 171 4.55 -9.38 -6.08
CA LEU A 171 4.81 -10.75 -5.61
C LEU A 171 6.28 -10.96 -5.23
N LEU A 172 7.21 -10.49 -6.06
CA LEU A 172 8.65 -10.57 -5.79
C LEU A 172 9.02 -9.78 -4.54
N ARG A 173 8.57 -8.52 -4.44
CA ARG A 173 8.83 -7.65 -3.27
C ARG A 173 8.33 -8.26 -1.96
N CYS A 174 7.09 -8.77 -1.93
CA CYS A 174 6.53 -9.41 -0.74
C CYS A 174 7.33 -10.67 -0.37
N MET A 175 7.68 -11.49 -1.37
CA MET A 175 8.43 -12.73 -1.13
C MET A 175 9.84 -12.47 -0.62
N ASP A 176 10.52 -11.47 -1.17
CA ASP A 176 11.85 -11.08 -0.69
C ASP A 176 11.82 -10.52 0.72
N THR A 177 10.77 -9.77 1.07
CA THR A 177 10.54 -9.33 2.46
C THR A 177 10.35 -10.53 3.39
N VAL A 178 9.56 -11.54 3.01
CA VAL A 178 9.38 -12.77 3.80
C VAL A 178 10.69 -13.53 3.98
N LYS A 179 11.52 -13.63 2.93
CA LYS A 179 12.85 -14.27 2.99
C LYS A 179 13.78 -13.54 3.96
N THR A 180 13.80 -12.21 3.91
CA THR A 180 14.64 -11.38 4.78
C THR A 180 14.19 -11.45 6.24
N LEU A 181 12.88 -11.39 6.51
CA LEU A 181 12.36 -11.36 7.88
C LEU A 181 12.38 -12.72 8.58
N SER A 182 12.30 -13.83 7.85
CA SER A 182 12.30 -15.19 8.42
C SER A 182 13.46 -15.46 9.39
N PRO A 183 14.75 -15.28 9.02
CA PRO A 183 15.86 -15.48 9.96
C PRO A 183 15.87 -14.46 11.11
N ILE A 184 15.39 -13.23 10.89
CA ILE A 184 15.33 -12.18 11.92
C ILE A 184 14.27 -12.55 12.97
N MET A 185 13.10 -13.06 12.54
CA MET A 185 12.04 -13.56 13.42
C MET A 185 12.53 -14.73 14.27
N ILE A 186 13.25 -15.69 13.67
CA ILE A 186 13.83 -16.82 14.42
C ILE A 186 14.81 -16.32 15.49
N CYS A 187 15.65 -15.34 15.16
CA CYS A 187 16.54 -14.71 16.15
C CYS A 187 15.76 -14.01 17.28
N ALA A 188 14.67 -13.31 16.94
CA ALA A 188 13.80 -12.65 17.92
C ALA A 188 13.10 -13.65 18.87
N MET A 189 12.69 -14.81 18.35
CA MET A 189 12.13 -15.89 19.17
C MET A 189 13.20 -16.50 20.08
N LYS A 190 14.41 -16.74 19.54
CA LYS A 190 15.54 -17.27 20.30
C LYS A 190 15.90 -16.36 21.49
N ILE A 191 16.03 -15.05 21.26
CA ILE A 191 16.39 -14.11 22.33
C ILE A 191 15.26 -13.97 23.36
N PHE A 192 13.99 -14.04 22.94
CA PHE A 192 12.85 -14.06 23.86
C PHE A 192 12.91 -15.26 24.83
N ILE A 193 13.18 -16.46 24.32
CA ILE A 193 13.29 -17.67 25.13
C ILE A 193 14.46 -17.55 26.11
N GLN A 194 15.64 -17.11 25.65
CA GLN A 194 16.83 -16.95 26.51
C GLN A 194 16.59 -15.95 27.64
N ILE A 195 16.01 -14.79 27.33
CA ILE A 195 15.70 -13.78 28.35
C ILE A 195 14.72 -14.31 29.40
N THR A 196 13.74 -15.12 28.95
CA THR A 196 12.72 -15.70 29.83
C THR A 196 13.31 -16.80 30.72
N GLU A 197 14.10 -17.72 30.17
CA GLU A 197 14.75 -18.81 30.92
C GLU A 197 15.75 -18.27 31.94
N GLU A 198 16.53 -17.25 31.57
CA GLU A 198 17.59 -16.68 32.42
C GLU A 198 17.08 -15.53 33.33
N SER A 199 15.79 -15.21 33.29
CA SER A 199 15.18 -14.08 34.04
C SER A 199 15.90 -12.73 33.83
N GLN A 200 16.33 -12.49 32.59
CA GLN A 200 17.06 -11.28 32.20
C GLN A 200 16.12 -10.07 31.99
N ARG A 201 16.68 -8.85 31.96
CA ARG A 201 15.93 -7.63 31.63
C ARG A 201 15.68 -7.57 30.12
N GLY A 202 14.54 -7.03 29.70
CA GLY A 202 14.18 -6.85 28.29
C GLY A 202 13.08 -7.77 27.76
N GLN A 203 12.33 -8.45 28.63
CA GLN A 203 11.31 -9.42 28.22
C GLN A 203 10.18 -8.77 27.41
N GLN A 204 9.71 -7.59 27.81
CA GLN A 204 8.65 -6.87 27.09
C GLN A 204 9.12 -6.47 25.68
N GLU A 205 10.33 -5.93 25.58
CA GLU A 205 10.95 -5.55 24.31
C GLU A 205 11.11 -6.76 23.38
N ALA A 206 11.49 -7.93 23.91
CA ALA A 206 11.64 -9.17 23.15
C ALA A 206 10.29 -9.67 22.61
N VAL A 207 9.23 -9.65 23.44
CA VAL A 207 7.87 -10.01 23.02
C VAL A 207 7.40 -9.08 21.89
N GLU A 208 7.60 -7.77 22.04
CA GLU A 208 7.17 -6.80 21.04
C GLU A 208 7.91 -6.95 19.71
N ASN A 209 9.23 -7.19 19.73
CA ASN A 209 10.00 -7.49 18.51
C ASN A 209 9.53 -8.77 17.82
N ARG A 210 9.35 -9.86 18.57
CA ARG A 210 8.87 -11.14 18.03
C ARG A 210 7.49 -10.98 17.37
N ASN A 211 6.55 -10.36 18.08
CA ASN A 211 5.18 -10.18 17.59
C ASN A 211 5.14 -9.25 16.36
N TYR A 212 5.97 -8.21 16.33
CA TYR A 212 6.11 -7.33 15.17
C TYR A 212 6.58 -8.11 13.92
N LEU A 213 7.64 -8.92 14.06
CA LEU A 213 8.21 -9.66 12.94
C LEU A 213 7.23 -10.73 12.41
N ALA A 214 6.58 -11.47 13.31
CA ALA A 214 5.55 -12.43 12.94
C ALA A 214 4.36 -11.77 12.23
N GLN A 215 3.94 -10.59 12.72
CA GLN A 215 2.86 -9.84 12.08
C GLN A 215 3.27 -9.31 10.71
N ARG A 216 4.47 -8.76 10.57
CA ARG A 216 4.95 -8.23 9.29
C ARG A 216 5.02 -9.33 8.24
N MET A 217 5.53 -10.52 8.59
CA MET A 217 5.51 -11.69 7.69
C MET A 217 4.09 -12.14 7.34
N THR A 218 3.16 -12.07 8.29
CA THR A 218 1.74 -12.36 8.07
C THR A 218 1.10 -11.40 7.08
N ASP A 219 1.39 -10.10 7.20
CA ASP A 219 0.87 -9.07 6.28
C ASP A 219 1.38 -9.28 4.85
N GLU A 220 2.68 -9.55 4.68
CA GLU A 220 3.25 -9.84 3.35
C GLU A 220 2.67 -11.12 2.73
N MET A 221 2.44 -12.16 3.53
CA MET A 221 1.83 -13.39 3.05
C MET A 221 0.37 -13.22 2.63
N ASN A 222 -0.39 -12.39 3.36
CA ASN A 222 -1.74 -12.01 2.95
C ASN A 222 -1.74 -11.15 1.67
N GLU A 223 -0.74 -10.28 1.48
CA GLU A 223 -0.61 -9.51 0.24
C GLU A 223 -0.30 -10.41 -0.95
N ILE A 224 0.56 -11.41 -0.77
CA ILE A 224 0.82 -12.44 -1.80
C ILE A 224 -0.48 -13.16 -2.17
N ILE A 225 -1.25 -13.62 -1.18
CA ILE A 225 -2.55 -14.28 -1.42
C ILE A 225 -3.47 -13.36 -2.23
N ARG A 226 -3.55 -12.07 -1.86
CA ARG A 226 -4.39 -11.09 -2.56
C ARG A 226 -3.98 -10.94 -4.02
N VAL A 227 -2.69 -10.71 -4.29
CA VAL A 227 -2.16 -10.45 -5.64
C VAL A 227 -2.30 -11.66 -6.55
N LEU A 228 -2.11 -12.87 -6.01
CA LEU A 228 -2.32 -14.12 -6.74
C LEU A 228 -3.74 -14.29 -7.29
N GLN A 229 -4.73 -13.65 -6.67
CA GLN A 229 -6.15 -13.73 -7.07
C GLN A 229 -6.56 -12.62 -8.04
N LEU A 230 -5.66 -11.71 -8.41
CA LEU A 230 -5.95 -10.63 -9.35
C LEU A 230 -5.85 -11.13 -10.79
N THR A 231 -6.94 -10.99 -11.54
CA THR A 231 -7.05 -11.40 -12.95
C THR A 231 -7.03 -10.22 -13.92
N THR A 232 -7.11 -8.99 -13.41
CA THR A 232 -7.12 -7.74 -14.18
C THR A 232 -6.24 -6.71 -13.48
N TYR A 233 -5.69 -5.78 -14.26
CA TYR A 233 -4.98 -4.61 -13.77
C TYR A 233 -5.48 -3.40 -14.58
N ASP A 234 -5.94 -2.36 -13.91
CA ASP A 234 -6.37 -1.11 -14.54
C ASP A 234 -5.22 -0.12 -14.45
N GLU A 235 -4.69 0.32 -15.60
CA GLU A 235 -3.57 1.27 -15.65
C GLU A 235 -4.04 2.72 -15.39
N ASP A 236 -5.32 3.04 -15.62
CA ASP A 236 -5.92 4.38 -15.48
C ASP A 236 -6.36 4.68 -14.03
N GLU A 237 -5.96 3.84 -13.08
CA GLU A 237 -6.38 3.80 -11.68
C GLU A 237 -5.75 4.90 -10.80
N TRP A 238 -5.52 6.11 -11.34
CA TRP A 238 -5.24 7.27 -10.49
C TRP A 238 -6.52 7.80 -9.82
N ASP A 239 -7.68 7.58 -10.46
CA ASP A 239 -9.01 8.01 -9.98
C ASP A 239 -9.76 6.93 -9.15
N SER A 240 -9.31 5.66 -9.14
CA SER A 240 -9.97 4.51 -8.44
C SER A 240 -9.28 4.07 -7.13
N ASP A 241 -8.21 4.75 -6.71
CA ASP A 241 -7.32 4.34 -5.61
C ASP A 241 -8.02 4.27 -4.22
N ASN A 242 -9.05 5.07 -4.00
CA ASN A 242 -9.83 5.01 -2.75
C ASN A 242 -10.61 3.70 -2.63
N VAL A 243 -11.21 3.22 -3.72
CA VAL A 243 -11.99 1.99 -3.74
C VAL A 243 -11.06 0.79 -3.54
N THR A 244 -9.91 0.78 -4.20
CA THR A 244 -8.95 -0.32 -4.08
C THR A 244 -8.34 -0.40 -2.68
N VAL A 245 -7.97 0.73 -2.07
CA VAL A 245 -7.51 0.77 -0.67
C VAL A 245 -8.64 0.38 0.30
N MET A 246 -9.86 0.88 0.10
CA MET A 246 -11.01 0.50 0.92
C MET A 246 -11.33 -1.00 0.78
N ARG A 247 -11.21 -1.58 -0.41
CA ARG A 247 -11.41 -3.01 -0.67
C ARG A 247 -10.34 -3.86 0.02
N LYS A 248 -9.06 -3.43 -0.02
CA LYS A 248 -7.97 -4.09 0.70
C LYS A 248 -8.19 -4.08 2.21
N ALA A 249 -8.55 -2.91 2.76
CA ALA A 249 -8.87 -2.77 4.18
C ALA A 249 -10.10 -3.61 4.58
N LEU A 250 -11.14 -3.65 3.73
CA LEU A 250 -12.34 -4.45 3.96
C LEU A 250 -12.02 -5.95 3.99
N SER A 251 -11.25 -6.45 3.02
CA SER A 251 -10.87 -7.85 2.97
C SER A 251 -10.06 -8.27 4.21
N ALA A 252 -9.15 -7.41 4.68
CA ALA A 252 -8.40 -7.63 5.90
C ALA A 252 -9.28 -7.59 7.16
N ALA A 253 -10.29 -6.71 7.22
CA ALA A 253 -11.26 -6.70 8.31
C ALA A 253 -12.13 -7.97 8.32
N GLN A 254 -12.55 -8.43 7.14
CA GLN A 254 -13.34 -9.65 6.98
C GLN A 254 -12.58 -10.91 7.39
N SER A 255 -11.29 -11.02 7.05
CA SER A 255 -10.48 -12.18 7.44
C SER A 255 -10.28 -12.30 8.94
N LEU A 256 -10.33 -11.19 9.67
CA LEU A 256 -10.19 -11.14 11.13
C LEU A 256 -11.51 -11.34 11.89
N LEU A 257 -12.66 -11.20 11.22
CA LEU A 257 -13.98 -11.19 11.86
C LEU A 257 -14.27 -12.48 12.62
N THR A 258 -13.93 -13.65 12.08
CA THR A 258 -14.16 -14.93 12.76
C THR A 258 -13.40 -15.01 14.08
N SER A 259 -12.11 -14.66 14.07
CA SER A 259 -11.29 -14.68 15.30
C SER A 259 -11.79 -13.70 16.36
N ALA A 260 -12.27 -12.53 15.95
CA ALA A 260 -12.89 -11.56 16.84
C ALA A 260 -14.19 -12.10 17.47
N LEU A 261 -15.05 -12.73 16.67
CA LEU A 261 -16.32 -13.29 17.14
C LEU A 261 -16.12 -14.48 18.08
N ASP A 262 -15.13 -15.33 17.82
CA ASP A 262 -14.81 -16.48 18.68
C ASP A 262 -14.37 -16.01 20.09
N TRP A 263 -13.58 -14.94 20.17
CA TRP A 263 -13.16 -14.35 21.45
C TRP A 263 -14.30 -13.67 22.22
N LEU A 264 -15.28 -13.11 21.51
CA LEU A 264 -16.48 -12.55 22.13
C LEU A 264 -17.43 -13.65 22.64
N ALA A 265 -17.49 -14.79 21.93
CA ALA A 265 -18.31 -15.93 22.33
C ALA A 265 -17.76 -16.66 23.58
N ASP A 266 -16.44 -16.66 23.77
CA ASP A 266 -15.80 -17.28 24.94
C ASP A 266 -15.77 -16.32 26.14
N SER A 267 -16.55 -16.63 27.19
CA SER A 267 -16.57 -15.86 28.45
C SER A 267 -15.28 -15.93 29.25
N ARG A 268 -14.43 -16.92 28.98
CA ARG A 268 -13.16 -17.13 29.68
C ARG A 268 -11.97 -16.59 28.92
N ALA A 269 -12.18 -16.03 27.73
CA ALA A 269 -11.11 -15.50 26.91
C ALA A 269 -10.47 -14.28 27.60
N ARG A 270 -9.14 -14.28 27.67
CA ARG A 270 -8.36 -13.24 28.35
C ARG A 270 -8.24 -11.97 27.50
N ALA A 271 -8.14 -10.82 28.16
CA ALA A 271 -7.65 -9.60 27.52
C ALA A 271 -6.23 -9.83 26.98
N GLY A 272 -5.90 -9.23 25.85
CA GLY A 272 -4.65 -9.40 25.12
C GLY A 272 -4.58 -10.62 24.20
N ALA A 273 -5.61 -11.47 24.18
CA ALA A 273 -5.65 -12.65 23.31
C ALA A 273 -5.86 -12.28 21.82
N THR A 274 -5.58 -13.23 20.93
CA THR A 274 -5.62 -13.05 19.46
C THR A 274 -6.92 -12.42 18.96
N GLY A 275 -8.07 -12.81 19.53
CA GLY A 275 -9.36 -12.25 19.09
C GLY A 275 -9.61 -10.81 19.56
N GLU A 276 -9.09 -10.36 20.72
CA GLU A 276 -9.13 -8.93 21.06
C GLU A 276 -8.27 -8.13 20.08
N LYS A 277 -7.05 -8.61 19.81
CA LYS A 277 -6.15 -8.00 18.82
C LYS A 277 -6.82 -7.93 17.43
N ALA A 278 -7.61 -8.94 17.06
CA ALA A 278 -8.40 -8.94 15.84
C ALA A 278 -9.45 -7.82 15.82
N ILE A 279 -10.16 -7.57 16.92
CA ILE A 279 -11.10 -6.44 17.05
C ILE A 279 -10.40 -5.09 16.83
N ARG A 280 -9.25 -4.87 17.50
CA ARG A 280 -8.47 -3.63 17.37
C ARG A 280 -8.02 -3.38 15.93
N ARG A 281 -7.59 -4.44 15.24
CA ARG A 281 -7.20 -4.35 13.82
C ARG A 281 -8.39 -4.07 12.90
N ILE A 282 -9.55 -4.66 13.16
CA ILE A 282 -10.78 -4.35 12.42
C ILE A 282 -11.10 -2.85 12.55
N VAL A 283 -10.96 -2.29 13.76
CA VAL A 283 -11.11 -0.85 14.02
C VAL A 283 -10.12 -0.03 13.17
N ASP A 284 -8.84 -0.37 13.16
CA ASP A 284 -7.83 0.35 12.36
C ASP A 284 -8.14 0.30 10.85
N TYR A 285 -8.54 -0.85 10.32
CA TYR A 285 -8.95 -0.98 8.92
C TYR A 285 -10.22 -0.17 8.63
N SER A 286 -11.15 -0.10 9.58
CA SER A 286 -12.38 0.68 9.45
C SER A 286 -12.09 2.19 9.39
N GLU A 287 -11.15 2.68 10.20
CA GLU A 287 -10.70 4.09 10.13
C GLU A 287 -10.02 4.41 8.79
N ARG A 288 -9.24 3.49 8.23
CA ARG A 288 -8.65 3.65 6.89
C ARG A 288 -9.71 3.76 5.79
N ILE A 289 -10.83 3.02 5.94
CA ILE A 289 -11.98 3.10 5.04
C ILE A 289 -12.72 4.43 5.25
N ALA A 290 -12.98 4.83 6.50
CA ALA A 290 -13.66 6.08 6.82
C ALA A 290 -12.91 7.32 6.30
N ALA A 291 -11.58 7.29 6.27
CA ALA A 291 -10.77 8.37 5.70
C ALA A 291 -10.96 8.57 4.18
N ARG A 292 -11.55 7.58 3.49
CA ARG A 292 -11.71 7.54 2.02
C ARG A 292 -13.17 7.36 1.58
N ALA A 293 -14.08 7.20 2.53
CA ALA A 293 -15.51 7.10 2.30
C ALA A 293 -16.14 8.48 2.08
N LEU A 294 -17.36 8.50 1.54
CA LEU A 294 -18.16 9.72 1.47
C LEU A 294 -18.38 10.31 2.89
N PRO A 295 -18.53 11.64 3.05
CA PRO A 295 -18.59 12.28 4.36
C PRO A 295 -19.65 11.70 5.32
N GLU A 296 -20.81 11.28 4.82
CA GLU A 296 -21.85 10.65 5.65
C GLU A 296 -21.46 9.25 6.10
N ASP A 297 -20.97 8.43 5.17
CA ASP A 297 -20.46 7.08 5.44
C ASP A 297 -19.28 7.13 6.43
N ALA A 298 -18.36 8.08 6.24
CA ALA A 298 -17.21 8.31 7.12
C ALA A 298 -17.64 8.60 8.57
N ARG A 299 -18.65 9.47 8.76
CA ARG A 299 -19.19 9.77 10.10
C ARG A 299 -19.84 8.54 10.74
N LEU A 300 -20.60 7.77 9.95
CA LEU A 300 -21.25 6.55 10.43
C LEU A 300 -20.24 5.48 10.84
N ILE A 301 -19.19 5.28 10.04
CA ILE A 301 -18.11 4.34 10.35
C ILE A 301 -17.39 4.77 11.64
N ARG A 302 -16.94 6.03 11.74
CA ARG A 302 -16.21 6.52 12.93
C ARG A 302 -17.03 6.42 14.20
N ARG A 303 -18.34 6.70 14.13
CA ARG A 303 -19.24 6.51 15.28
C ARG A 303 -19.29 5.04 15.71
N THR A 304 -19.49 4.13 14.76
CA THR A 304 -19.56 2.69 15.03
C THR A 304 -18.24 2.14 15.57
N VAL A 305 -17.12 2.61 15.03
CA VAL A 305 -15.76 2.31 15.52
C VAL A 305 -15.57 2.78 16.96
N SER A 306 -15.98 4.01 17.28
CA SER A 306 -15.92 4.53 18.64
C SER A 306 -16.73 3.68 19.63
N ASP A 307 -17.93 3.25 19.23
CA ASP A 307 -18.77 2.36 20.05
C ASP A 307 -18.05 1.02 20.31
N ILE A 308 -17.49 0.39 19.26
CA ILE A 308 -16.76 -0.88 19.37
C ILE A 308 -15.53 -0.75 20.26
N THR A 309 -14.75 0.31 20.09
CA THR A 309 -13.56 0.56 20.92
C THR A 309 -13.93 0.66 22.40
N SER A 310 -14.93 1.49 22.73
CA SER A 310 -15.40 1.65 24.11
C SER A 310 -15.94 0.34 24.71
N MET A 311 -16.69 -0.43 23.93
CA MET A 311 -17.18 -1.75 24.37
C MET A 311 -16.02 -2.73 24.59
N THR A 312 -15.02 -2.73 23.71
CA THR A 312 -13.85 -3.61 23.81
C THR A 312 -13.01 -3.27 25.04
N ASP A 313 -12.78 -1.98 25.31
CA ASP A 313 -12.07 -1.52 26.52
C ASP A 313 -12.79 -1.99 27.79
N SER A 314 -14.11 -1.77 27.84
CA SER A 314 -14.95 -2.20 28.97
C SER A 314 -14.96 -3.73 29.15
N LEU A 315 -14.96 -4.49 28.06
CA LEU A 315 -14.85 -5.96 28.10
C LEU A 315 -13.53 -6.42 28.70
N CYS A 316 -12.42 -5.80 28.28
CA CYS A 316 -11.10 -6.13 28.80
C CYS A 316 -11.01 -5.85 30.30
N GLU A 317 -11.54 -4.72 30.77
CA GLU A 317 -11.61 -4.40 32.20
C GLU A 317 -12.44 -5.42 32.99
N LEU A 318 -13.65 -5.74 32.52
CA LEU A 318 -14.54 -6.70 33.18
C LEU A 318 -13.94 -8.12 33.22
N ARG A 319 -13.32 -8.57 32.12
CA ARG A 319 -12.67 -9.89 32.05
C ARG A 319 -11.45 -9.97 32.95
N ASN A 320 -10.70 -8.88 33.13
CA ASN A 320 -9.59 -8.81 34.08
C ASN A 320 -10.05 -8.80 35.54
N GLN A 321 -11.23 -8.22 35.83
CA GLN A 321 -11.81 -8.14 37.18
C GLN A 321 -12.68 -9.35 37.55
N GLY A 322 -12.91 -10.28 36.60
CA GLY A 322 -13.75 -11.47 36.82
C GLY A 322 -15.26 -11.20 36.85
N GLY A 323 -15.70 -10.08 36.24
CA GLY A 323 -17.12 -9.69 36.15
C GLY A 323 -17.88 -10.37 35.00
N ASP A 324 -19.23 -10.28 35.03
CA ASP A 324 -20.07 -10.77 33.93
C ASP A 324 -19.92 -9.88 32.68
N SER A 325 -19.39 -10.46 31.61
CA SER A 325 -19.10 -9.78 30.34
C SER A 325 -20.02 -10.21 29.19
N GLN A 326 -20.98 -11.13 29.43
CA GLN A 326 -21.77 -11.76 28.36
C GLN A 326 -22.66 -10.77 27.58
N GLY A 327 -23.37 -9.89 28.28
CA GLY A 327 -24.24 -8.89 27.64
C GLY A 327 -23.46 -7.90 26.77
N LEU A 328 -22.32 -7.43 27.29
CA LEU A 328 -21.47 -6.48 26.60
C LEU A 328 -20.71 -7.14 25.43
N ALA A 329 -20.34 -8.42 25.56
CA ALA A 329 -19.70 -9.19 24.50
C ALA A 329 -20.66 -9.45 23.33
N SER A 330 -21.91 -9.79 23.63
CA SER A 330 -22.97 -9.94 22.62
C SER A 330 -23.24 -8.62 21.89
N GLY A 331 -23.31 -7.50 22.62
CA GLY A 331 -23.44 -6.16 22.03
C GLY A 331 -22.29 -5.81 21.08
N CYS A 332 -21.05 -6.04 21.52
CA CYS A 332 -19.86 -5.81 20.70
C CYS A 332 -19.83 -6.71 19.45
N ALA A 333 -20.24 -7.98 19.58
CA ALA A 333 -20.29 -8.92 18.47
C ALA A 333 -21.30 -8.50 17.40
N ASN A 334 -22.47 -8.01 17.82
CA ASN A 334 -23.48 -7.50 16.89
C ASN A 334 -22.98 -6.25 16.16
N ARG A 335 -22.33 -5.33 16.88
CA ARG A 335 -21.76 -4.12 16.27
C ARG A 335 -20.66 -4.41 15.26
N LEU A 336 -19.81 -5.39 15.53
CA LEU A 336 -18.79 -5.87 14.58
C LEU A 336 -19.41 -6.49 13.32
N LYS A 337 -20.47 -7.30 13.47
CA LYS A 337 -21.21 -7.86 12.33
C LYS A 337 -21.89 -6.77 11.50
N GLU A 338 -22.47 -5.76 12.13
CA GLU A 338 -23.04 -4.59 11.46
C GLU A 338 -21.96 -3.78 10.72
N LEU A 339 -20.79 -3.61 11.31
CA LEU A 339 -19.70 -2.84 10.70
C LEU A 339 -19.10 -3.59 9.49
N VAL A 340 -18.61 -4.81 9.69
CA VAL A 340 -17.83 -5.56 8.69
C VAL A 340 -18.71 -6.28 7.66
N GLY A 341 -19.90 -6.69 8.08
CA GLY A 341 -20.78 -7.55 7.30
C GLY A 341 -20.50 -9.04 7.50
N THR A 342 -21.53 -9.85 7.25
CA THR A 342 -21.48 -11.31 7.26
C THR A 342 -22.08 -11.85 5.95
N LYS A 343 -22.24 -13.17 5.82
CA LYS A 343 -22.97 -13.73 4.67
C LYS A 343 -24.45 -13.30 4.61
N GLU A 344 -25.01 -12.86 5.74
CA GLU A 344 -26.43 -12.51 5.88
C GLU A 344 -26.65 -10.99 5.96
N ILE A 345 -25.63 -10.25 6.42
CA ILE A 345 -25.71 -8.80 6.64
C ILE A 345 -24.70 -8.11 5.73
N SER A 346 -25.17 -7.18 4.90
CA SER A 346 -24.32 -6.48 3.92
C SER A 346 -23.21 -5.63 4.55
N GLY A 347 -23.31 -5.25 5.82
CA GLY A 347 -22.31 -4.46 6.55
C GLY A 347 -22.25 -2.98 6.16
N ILE A 348 -21.77 -2.12 7.07
CA ILE A 348 -21.54 -0.68 6.82
C ILE A 348 -20.33 -0.48 5.91
N LEU A 349 -19.22 -1.19 6.14
CA LEU A 349 -18.00 -1.03 5.34
C LEU A 349 -18.18 -1.43 3.86
N PRO A 350 -18.84 -2.56 3.51
CA PRO A 350 -19.15 -2.87 2.11
C PRO A 350 -20.14 -1.89 1.48
N GLY A 351 -21.09 -1.36 2.27
CA GLY A 351 -22.02 -0.31 1.83
C GLY A 351 -21.30 0.97 1.44
N ALA A 352 -20.41 1.47 2.30
CA ALA A 352 -19.57 2.64 2.02
C ALA A 352 -18.70 2.44 0.77
N LEU A 353 -18.10 1.27 0.61
CA LEU A 353 -17.32 0.92 -0.58
C LEU A 353 -18.16 0.99 -1.86
N THR A 354 -19.38 0.45 -1.83
CA THR A 354 -20.31 0.43 -2.97
C THR A 354 -20.80 1.84 -3.30
N ASN A 355 -21.08 2.65 -2.28
CA ASN A 355 -21.47 4.06 -2.46
C ASN A 355 -20.35 4.86 -3.13
N THR A 356 -19.11 4.74 -2.64
CA THR A 356 -17.93 5.39 -3.21
C THR A 356 -17.69 4.97 -4.67
N GLN A 357 -17.89 3.68 -5.01
CA GLN A 357 -17.82 3.18 -6.38
C GLN A 357 -18.90 3.79 -7.28
N ARG A 358 -20.15 3.85 -6.80
CA ARG A 358 -21.30 4.31 -7.59
C ARG A 358 -21.25 5.80 -7.90
N THR A 359 -20.69 6.62 -7.02
CA THR A 359 -20.51 8.06 -7.25
C THR A 359 -19.26 8.38 -8.09
N GLY A 360 -18.59 7.38 -8.66
CA GLY A 360 -17.42 7.56 -9.52
C GLY A 360 -16.20 8.14 -8.80
N GLY A 361 -16.13 8.02 -7.47
CA GLY A 361 -14.93 8.38 -6.71
C GLY A 361 -14.47 9.84 -6.82
N ALA A 362 -15.35 10.81 -7.12
CA ALA A 362 -15.01 12.24 -7.22
C ALA A 362 -14.52 12.80 -5.87
N HIS A 363 -13.26 12.51 -5.55
CA HIS A 363 -12.52 12.98 -4.40
C HIS A 363 -11.31 13.77 -4.89
N PRO A 364 -10.88 14.79 -4.12
CA PRO A 364 -9.62 15.46 -4.38
C PRO A 364 -8.50 14.43 -4.56
N ALA A 365 -7.69 14.61 -5.59
CA ALA A 365 -6.55 13.74 -5.85
C ALA A 365 -5.65 13.66 -4.62
N HIS A 366 -4.94 12.54 -4.43
CA HIS A 366 -4.08 12.36 -3.28
C HIS A 366 -2.83 13.25 -3.32
N THR A 367 -2.38 13.64 -4.52
CA THR A 367 -1.26 14.58 -4.72
C THR A 367 -1.73 16.02 -4.94
N VAL A 368 -0.88 16.98 -4.57
CA VAL A 368 -1.11 18.42 -4.83
C VAL A 368 -1.17 18.73 -6.33
N THR A 369 -0.34 18.09 -7.13
CA THR A 369 -0.36 18.25 -8.60
C THR A 369 -1.68 17.78 -9.20
N GLY A 370 -2.20 16.64 -8.75
CA GLY A 370 -3.52 16.15 -9.18
C GLY A 370 -4.65 17.06 -8.74
N ARG A 371 -4.59 17.61 -7.52
CA ARG A 371 -5.58 18.58 -7.03
C ARG A 371 -5.55 19.87 -7.85
N LEU A 372 -4.36 20.31 -8.25
CA LEU A 372 -4.20 21.45 -9.14
C LEU A 372 -4.86 21.14 -10.49
N GLU A 373 -4.63 19.97 -11.08
CA GLU A 373 -5.26 19.57 -12.35
C GLU A 373 -6.80 19.52 -12.24
N GLN A 374 -7.35 18.98 -11.15
CA GLN A 374 -8.80 19.00 -10.87
C GLN A 374 -9.34 20.43 -10.71
N ALA A 375 -8.64 21.31 -9.97
CA ALA A 375 -9.02 22.70 -9.80
C ALA A 375 -8.94 23.49 -11.12
N LEU A 376 -7.92 23.24 -11.94
CA LEU A 376 -7.78 23.83 -13.28
C LEU A 376 -8.92 23.37 -14.19
N ARG A 377 -9.25 22.08 -14.18
CA ARG A 377 -10.36 21.52 -14.96
C ARG A 377 -11.70 22.15 -14.62
N TRP A 378 -11.96 22.40 -13.33
CA TRP A 378 -13.14 23.14 -12.88
C TRP A 378 -13.17 24.57 -13.46
N MET A 379 -12.03 25.28 -13.40
CA MET A 379 -11.94 26.63 -13.98
C MET A 379 -12.04 26.64 -15.52
N ASP A 380 -11.57 25.59 -16.19
CA ASP A 380 -11.51 25.53 -17.66
C ASP A 380 -12.84 25.12 -18.31
N ASN A 381 -13.78 24.54 -17.54
CA ASN A 381 -15.08 24.08 -18.04
C ASN A 381 -16.27 24.78 -17.36
N PRO A 382 -16.50 26.08 -17.63
CA PRO A 382 -17.63 26.82 -17.07
C PRO A 382 -18.98 26.17 -17.41
N GLY A 383 -19.79 25.89 -16.39
CA GLY A 383 -21.15 25.36 -16.55
C GLY A 383 -21.26 23.83 -16.67
N VAL A 384 -20.12 23.11 -16.60
CA VAL A 384 -20.11 21.66 -16.40
C VAL A 384 -20.15 21.40 -14.89
N ASP A 385 -21.12 20.61 -14.44
CA ASP A 385 -21.20 20.19 -13.04
C ASP A 385 -20.15 19.12 -12.75
N ASP A 386 -19.18 19.46 -11.92
CA ASP A 386 -18.12 18.56 -11.45
C ASP A 386 -18.43 17.97 -10.05
N ASN A 387 -19.68 18.10 -9.57
CA ASN A 387 -20.12 17.74 -8.23
C ASN A 387 -19.32 18.45 -7.10
N GLY A 388 -18.72 19.60 -7.39
CA GLY A 388 -17.91 20.38 -6.44
C GLY A 388 -16.49 19.86 -6.24
N LEU A 389 -16.02 18.95 -7.10
CA LEU A 389 -14.69 18.35 -7.01
C LEU A 389 -13.57 19.40 -7.08
N GLY A 390 -13.64 20.35 -8.00
CA GLY A 390 -12.63 21.40 -8.15
C GLY A 390 -12.52 22.29 -6.92
N LEU A 391 -13.66 22.69 -6.33
CA LEU A 391 -13.67 23.46 -5.09
C LEU A 391 -13.08 22.65 -3.93
N GLN A 392 -13.45 21.37 -3.79
CA GLN A 392 -12.88 20.49 -2.78
C GLN A 392 -11.37 20.31 -2.95
N ALA A 393 -10.88 20.23 -4.19
CA ALA A 393 -9.46 20.14 -4.50
C ALA A 393 -8.70 21.41 -4.06
N VAL A 394 -9.25 22.60 -4.33
CA VAL A 394 -8.69 23.88 -3.85
C VAL A 394 -8.63 23.92 -2.32
N LYS A 395 -9.73 23.59 -1.62
CA LYS A 395 -9.77 23.59 -0.15
C LYS A 395 -8.79 22.57 0.44
N ALA A 396 -8.63 21.42 -0.20
CA ALA A 396 -7.66 20.41 0.21
C ALA A 396 -6.21 20.90 0.03
N MET A 397 -5.91 21.66 -1.03
CA MET A 397 -4.59 22.29 -1.22
C MET A 397 -4.30 23.36 -0.17
N THR A 398 -5.24 24.26 0.12
CA THR A 398 -5.03 25.33 1.12
C THR A 398 -4.92 24.78 2.54
N SER A 399 -5.64 23.72 2.87
CA SER A 399 -5.47 22.97 4.13
C SER A 399 -4.05 22.39 4.24
N GLU A 400 -3.56 21.76 3.17
CA GLU A 400 -2.22 21.17 3.18
C GLU A 400 -1.11 22.22 3.31
N ALA A 401 -1.25 23.33 2.60
CA ALA A 401 -0.31 24.44 2.67
C ALA A 401 -0.25 25.06 4.08
N ARG A 402 -1.37 25.12 4.80
CA ARG A 402 -1.39 25.55 6.21
C ARG A 402 -0.62 24.59 7.10
N ASN A 403 -0.75 23.28 6.90
CA ASN A 403 0.05 22.29 7.63
C ASN A 403 1.55 22.45 7.34
N LEU A 404 1.93 22.66 6.07
CA LEU A 404 3.33 22.94 5.68
C LEU A 404 3.86 24.25 6.28
N SER A 405 2.99 25.24 6.49
CA SER A 405 3.38 26.55 7.02
C SER A 405 3.98 26.48 8.42
N ASP A 406 3.68 25.43 9.19
CA ASP A 406 4.25 25.21 10.53
C ASP A 406 5.76 24.86 10.47
N LEU A 407 6.26 24.46 9.30
CA LEU A 407 7.68 24.18 9.05
C LEU A 407 8.47 25.43 8.63
N LEU A 408 7.79 26.56 8.43
CA LEU A 408 8.39 27.80 7.96
C LEU A 408 8.73 28.76 9.11
N PRO A 409 9.74 29.63 8.95
CA PRO A 409 9.95 30.76 9.84
C PRO A 409 8.70 31.64 9.97
N PRO A 410 8.47 32.33 11.10
CA PRO A 410 7.23 33.07 11.37
C PRO A 410 6.81 34.06 10.26
N THR A 411 7.78 34.71 9.63
CA THR A 411 7.55 35.68 8.55
C THR A 411 7.09 35.03 7.25
N GLU A 412 7.66 33.89 6.87
CA GLU A 412 7.27 33.14 5.67
C GLU A 412 5.96 32.38 5.90
N ARG A 413 5.75 31.86 7.12
CA ARG A 413 4.50 31.26 7.57
C ARG A 413 3.32 32.22 7.39
N ALA A 414 3.45 33.47 7.84
CA ALA A 414 2.40 34.47 7.70
C ALA A 414 2.04 34.72 6.22
N LYS A 415 3.04 34.87 5.35
CA LYS A 415 2.83 35.06 3.90
C LYS A 415 2.08 33.89 3.25
N LEU A 416 2.44 32.66 3.61
CA LEU A 416 1.77 31.46 3.08
C LEU A 416 0.31 31.36 3.55
N ILE A 417 0.06 31.70 4.82
CA ILE A 417 -1.30 31.74 5.37
C ILE A 417 -2.15 32.79 4.66
N ASP A 418 -1.62 34.01 4.45
CA ASP A 418 -2.31 35.08 3.75
C ASP A 418 -2.68 34.66 2.31
N LEU A 419 -1.76 34.00 1.60
CA LEU A 419 -2.01 33.45 0.27
C LEU A 419 -3.13 32.40 0.29
N CYS A 420 -3.15 31.51 1.29
CA CYS A 420 -4.22 30.50 1.44
C CYS A 420 -5.58 31.14 1.69
N VAL A 421 -5.64 32.21 2.50
CA VAL A 421 -6.87 32.96 2.76
C VAL A 421 -7.36 33.66 1.48
N GLU A 422 -6.46 34.24 0.70
CA GLU A 422 -6.79 34.86 -0.59
C GLU A 422 -7.36 33.84 -1.59
N ILE A 423 -6.72 32.66 -1.70
CA ILE A 423 -7.18 31.56 -2.56
C ILE A 423 -8.57 31.08 -2.14
N ASP A 424 -8.79 30.83 -0.85
CA ASP A 424 -10.08 30.37 -0.34
C ASP A 424 -11.19 31.39 -0.64
N ARG A 425 -10.90 32.68 -0.46
CA ARG A 425 -11.84 33.77 -0.78
C ARG A 425 -12.19 33.79 -2.27
N LEU A 426 -11.21 33.66 -3.16
CA LEU A 426 -11.44 33.64 -4.61
C LEU A 426 -12.23 32.41 -5.05
N ALA A 427 -11.93 31.25 -4.47
CA ALA A 427 -12.64 30.00 -4.76
C ALA A 427 -14.11 30.06 -4.31
N ASP A 428 -14.39 30.58 -3.12
CA ASP A 428 -15.76 30.74 -2.62
C ASP A 428 -16.56 31.76 -3.46
N GLN A 429 -15.92 32.85 -3.89
CA GLN A 429 -16.55 33.83 -4.79
C GLN A 429 -16.88 33.24 -6.17
N LEU A 430 -16.00 32.40 -6.72
CA LEU A 430 -16.25 31.72 -7.98
C LEU A 430 -17.40 30.71 -7.86
N ALA A 431 -17.41 29.93 -6.78
CA ALA A 431 -18.47 28.96 -6.51
C ALA A 431 -19.85 29.62 -6.33
N ASP A 432 -19.93 30.77 -5.63
CA ASP A 432 -21.18 31.54 -5.52
C ASP A 432 -21.69 32.03 -6.88
N LEU A 433 -20.79 32.55 -7.73
CA LEU A 433 -21.15 33.00 -9.07
C LEU A 433 -21.66 31.87 -9.96
N GLU A 434 -21.04 30.69 -9.90
CA GLU A 434 -21.48 29.51 -10.64
C GLU A 434 -22.82 28.99 -10.15
N HIS A 435 -23.03 28.92 -8.83
CA HIS A 435 -24.31 28.50 -8.25
C HIS A 435 -25.47 29.43 -8.65
N ARG A 436 -25.18 30.72 -8.81
CA ARG A 436 -26.14 31.73 -9.28
C ARG A 436 -26.34 31.75 -10.80
N GLY A 437 -25.72 30.85 -11.55
CA GLY A 437 -25.79 30.80 -13.02
C GLY A 437 -25.00 31.91 -13.72
N LEU A 438 -24.17 32.66 -13.00
CA LEU A 438 -23.32 33.75 -13.50
C LEU A 438 -21.87 33.30 -13.78
N GLY A 439 -21.66 31.98 -13.90
CA GLY A 439 -20.36 31.37 -14.14
C GLY A 439 -19.68 31.81 -15.44
N ASN A 440 -20.43 32.30 -16.45
CA ASN A 440 -19.87 32.82 -17.71
C ASN A 440 -19.72 34.35 -17.73
N SER A 441 -19.84 35.02 -16.59
CA SER A 441 -19.68 36.47 -16.51
C SER A 441 -18.21 36.89 -16.68
N PRO A 442 -17.93 38.11 -17.19
CA PRO A 442 -16.56 38.66 -17.21
C PRO A 442 -15.91 38.69 -15.82
N ALA A 443 -16.71 38.89 -14.76
CA ALA A 443 -16.26 38.83 -13.38
C ALA A 443 -15.80 37.41 -12.99
N ALA A 444 -16.55 36.37 -13.34
CA ALA A 444 -16.15 34.97 -13.10
C ALA A 444 -14.87 34.61 -13.87
N HIS A 445 -14.71 35.04 -15.12
CA HIS A 445 -13.47 34.85 -15.88
C HIS A 445 -12.26 35.55 -15.24
N ALA A 446 -12.44 36.76 -14.70
CA ALA A 446 -11.38 37.46 -13.97
C ALA A 446 -10.95 36.70 -12.70
N ILE A 447 -11.92 36.22 -11.91
CA ILE A 447 -11.65 35.44 -10.70
C ILE A 447 -10.93 34.13 -11.04
N ARG A 448 -11.34 33.41 -12.09
CA ARG A 448 -10.64 32.19 -12.54
C ARG A 448 -9.18 32.44 -12.87
N ASN A 449 -8.88 33.50 -13.60
CA ASN A 449 -7.49 33.82 -13.95
C ASN A 449 -6.66 34.20 -12.71
N GLN A 450 -7.23 34.96 -11.76
CA GLN A 450 -6.56 35.27 -10.49
C GLN A 450 -6.32 34.01 -9.67
N LEU A 451 -7.34 33.19 -9.49
CA LEU A 451 -7.27 31.93 -8.73
C LEU A 451 -6.26 30.97 -9.35
N ARG A 452 -6.24 30.83 -10.69
CA ARG A 452 -5.25 30.02 -11.41
C ARG A 452 -3.82 30.43 -11.10
N ASN A 453 -3.51 31.72 -11.12
CA ASN A 453 -2.17 32.23 -10.84
C ASN A 453 -1.79 32.02 -9.38
N LYS A 454 -2.71 32.27 -8.45
CA LYS A 454 -2.51 32.09 -7.01
C LYS A 454 -2.31 30.62 -6.62
N LEU A 455 -3.04 29.71 -7.26
CA LEU A 455 -2.85 28.27 -7.06
C LEU A 455 -1.47 27.79 -7.56
N ARG A 456 -0.98 28.31 -8.69
CA ARG A 456 0.38 28.02 -9.17
C ARG A 456 1.44 28.55 -8.21
N GLU A 457 1.28 29.80 -7.76
CA GLU A 457 2.15 30.40 -6.73
C GLU A 457 2.18 29.57 -5.45
N LEU A 458 1.03 29.08 -4.99
CA LEU A 458 0.93 28.20 -3.83
C LEU A 458 1.73 26.91 -4.01
N VAL A 459 1.56 26.25 -5.16
CA VAL A 459 2.27 24.99 -5.47
C VAL A 459 3.78 25.22 -5.54
N ASP A 460 4.23 26.32 -6.14
CA ASP A 460 5.66 26.65 -6.22
C ASP A 460 6.26 26.89 -4.82
N ILE A 461 5.55 27.58 -3.94
CA ILE A 461 5.98 27.77 -2.55
C ILE A 461 6.02 26.43 -1.82
N MET A 462 4.98 25.61 -1.91
CA MET A 462 4.94 24.29 -1.27
C MET A 462 6.09 23.41 -1.75
N LYS A 463 6.35 23.37 -3.06
CA LYS A 463 7.47 22.63 -3.66
C LYS A 463 8.80 23.07 -3.07
N LYS A 464 9.04 24.39 -2.98
CA LYS A 464 10.27 24.94 -2.39
C LYS A 464 10.45 24.49 -0.94
N VAL A 465 9.41 24.62 -0.10
CA VAL A 465 9.47 24.21 1.31
C VAL A 465 9.83 22.73 1.44
N ILE A 466 9.26 21.88 0.60
CA ILE A 466 9.53 20.44 0.61
C ILE A 466 10.97 20.16 0.21
N THR A 467 11.47 20.78 -0.86
CA THR A 467 12.85 20.62 -1.30
C THR A 467 13.84 21.05 -0.21
N ASP A 468 13.60 22.19 0.44
CA ASP A 468 14.44 22.67 1.55
C ASP A 468 14.45 21.65 2.71
N ARG A 469 13.30 21.07 3.06
CA ARG A 469 13.19 20.02 4.09
C ARG A 469 13.91 18.73 3.70
N VAL A 470 13.83 18.31 2.44
CA VAL A 470 14.56 17.13 1.94
C VAL A 470 16.08 17.33 2.05
N VAL A 471 16.56 18.52 1.72
CA VAL A 471 17.99 18.86 1.84
C VAL A 471 18.42 18.75 3.30
N GLU A 472 17.67 19.34 4.23
CA GLU A 472 17.99 19.35 5.66
C GLU A 472 17.84 17.98 6.34
N ASP A 473 16.68 17.34 6.25
CA ASP A 473 16.37 16.12 7.03
C ASP A 473 17.18 14.90 6.56
N PHE A 474 17.46 14.81 5.26
CA PHE A 474 18.25 13.72 4.68
C PHE A 474 19.75 14.05 4.55
N ALA A 475 20.20 15.20 5.08
CA ALA A 475 21.62 15.59 5.07
C ALA A 475 22.51 14.52 5.74
N ASP A 476 22.02 13.95 6.83
CA ASP A 476 22.72 12.94 7.62
C ASP A 476 21.76 11.90 8.19
N ILE A 477 21.67 10.77 7.50
CA ILE A 477 20.87 9.62 7.93
C ILE A 477 21.67 8.60 8.75
N SER A 478 22.97 8.81 8.95
CA SER A 478 23.87 7.81 9.53
C SER A 478 24.28 8.13 10.96
N THR A 479 24.55 9.40 11.30
CA THR A 479 25.06 9.77 12.63
C THR A 479 24.10 9.44 13.78
N PRO A 480 22.78 9.75 13.70
CA PRO A 480 21.86 9.42 14.80
C PRO A 480 21.85 7.92 15.11
N LEU A 481 21.86 7.08 14.07
CA LEU A 481 21.92 5.63 14.23
C LEU A 481 23.27 5.20 14.80
N LYS A 482 24.39 5.76 14.34
CA LYS A 482 25.72 5.45 14.85
C LYS A 482 25.86 5.79 16.34
N GLN A 483 25.41 6.98 16.75
CA GLN A 483 25.41 7.39 18.16
C GLN A 483 24.55 6.48 19.03
N PHE A 484 23.39 6.04 18.50
CA PHE A 484 22.55 5.07 19.17
C PHE A 484 23.25 3.71 19.32
N VAL A 485 23.90 3.21 18.25
CA VAL A 485 24.69 1.97 18.28
C VAL A 485 25.83 2.06 19.30
N ASP A 486 26.56 3.17 19.33
CA ASP A 486 27.63 3.40 20.30
C ASP A 486 27.08 3.36 21.74
N ALA A 487 25.89 3.90 21.97
CA ALA A 487 25.21 3.83 23.27
C ALA A 487 24.73 2.42 23.63
N VAL A 488 24.27 1.62 22.66
CA VAL A 488 23.91 0.20 22.84
C VAL A 488 25.11 -0.63 23.28
N TYR A 489 26.27 -0.37 22.67
CA TYR A 489 27.53 -1.07 22.95
C TYR A 489 28.34 -0.48 24.11
N ALA A 490 27.83 0.57 24.77
CA ALA A 490 28.50 1.19 25.90
C ALA A 490 28.84 0.17 27.00
N PRO A 491 30.06 0.21 27.57
CA PRO A 491 30.49 -0.75 28.57
C PRO A 491 29.68 -0.61 29.87
N PRO A 492 29.48 -1.70 30.64
CA PRO A 492 28.71 -1.66 31.90
C PRO A 492 29.27 -0.71 32.95
N THR A 493 30.56 -0.36 32.86
CA THR A 493 31.26 0.54 33.79
C THR A 493 31.01 2.03 33.49
N MET A 494 30.33 2.36 32.39
CA MET A 494 30.05 3.75 32.00
C MET A 494 29.04 4.39 32.96
N VAL A 495 29.38 5.55 33.50
CA VAL A 495 28.46 6.35 34.33
C VAL A 495 27.32 6.87 33.44
N ASN A 496 26.09 6.86 33.95
CA ASN A 496 24.88 7.29 33.24
C ASN A 496 24.60 6.52 31.94
N ARG A 497 25.00 5.25 31.86
CA ARG A 497 24.80 4.38 30.68
C ARG A 497 23.35 4.33 30.19
N GLU A 498 22.38 4.13 31.10
CA GLU A 498 20.95 4.07 30.73
C GLU A 498 20.46 5.43 30.21
N LEU A 499 20.84 6.53 30.87
CA LEU A 499 20.44 7.88 30.44
C LEU A 499 21.04 8.25 29.08
N ASN A 500 22.31 7.91 28.82
CA ASN A 500 22.93 8.10 27.50
C ASN A 500 22.19 7.29 26.43
N PHE A 501 21.83 6.04 26.73
CA PHE A 501 21.04 5.22 25.81
C PHE A 501 19.67 5.85 25.50
N GLU A 502 18.92 6.29 26.52
CA GLU A 502 17.60 6.91 26.36
C GLU A 502 17.67 8.20 25.52
N GLU A 503 18.67 9.04 25.75
CA GLU A 503 18.89 10.26 24.97
C GLU A 503 19.15 9.92 23.49
N LYS A 504 20.04 8.96 23.20
CA LYS A 504 20.35 8.58 21.81
C LYS A 504 19.19 7.83 21.14
N ALA A 505 18.42 7.05 21.89
CA ALA A 505 17.20 6.42 21.40
C ALA A 505 16.13 7.47 21.02
N HIS A 506 15.94 8.49 21.86
CA HIS A 506 15.02 9.59 21.58
C HIS A 506 15.46 10.40 20.36
N ASN A 507 16.75 10.71 20.25
CA ASN A 507 17.31 11.41 19.09
C ASN A 507 17.14 10.61 17.79
N LEU A 508 17.40 9.29 17.82
CA LEU A 508 17.14 8.42 16.67
C LEU A 508 15.66 8.45 16.29
N ASN A 509 14.75 8.26 17.26
CA ASN A 509 13.32 8.27 17.01
C ASN A 509 12.84 9.57 16.36
N ASN A 510 13.25 10.72 16.91
CA ASN A 510 12.89 12.03 16.35
C ASN A 510 13.43 12.21 14.93
N HIS A 511 14.68 11.79 14.68
CA HIS A 511 15.28 11.85 13.35
C HIS A 511 14.51 10.96 12.35
N SER A 512 14.22 9.71 12.70
CA SER A 512 13.46 8.78 11.85
C SER A 512 12.08 9.32 11.52
N SER A 513 11.37 9.87 12.52
CA SER A 513 10.05 10.48 12.31
C SER A 513 10.11 11.71 11.40
N ARG A 514 11.13 12.56 11.53
CA ARG A 514 11.32 13.69 10.60
C ARG A 514 11.54 13.22 9.17
N CYS A 515 12.47 12.29 8.95
CA CYS A 515 12.73 11.73 7.62
C CYS A 515 11.48 11.09 7.00
N ALA A 516 10.73 10.29 7.77
CA ALA A 516 9.50 9.67 7.31
C ALA A 516 8.40 10.70 6.99
N ASN A 517 8.21 11.70 7.85
CA ASN A 517 7.22 12.76 7.63
C ASN A 517 7.57 13.60 6.40
N THR A 518 8.83 14.02 6.26
CA THR A 518 9.31 14.75 5.07
C THR A 518 9.13 13.93 3.81
N ALA A 519 9.42 12.63 3.85
CA ALA A 519 9.16 11.74 2.72
C ALA A 519 7.65 11.63 2.37
N LEU A 520 6.77 11.54 3.37
CA LEU A 520 5.31 11.56 3.12
C LEU A 520 4.84 12.90 2.54
N LEU A 521 5.45 14.01 2.94
CA LEU A 521 5.20 15.33 2.32
C LEU A 521 5.67 15.36 0.86
N VAL A 522 6.83 14.76 0.54
CA VAL A 522 7.30 14.62 -0.85
C VAL A 522 6.33 13.78 -1.68
N ALA A 523 5.86 12.65 -1.16
CA ALA A 523 4.90 11.80 -1.86
C ALA A 523 3.57 12.53 -2.15
N LYS A 524 3.11 13.37 -1.22
CA LYS A 524 1.82 14.06 -1.30
C LYS A 524 1.89 15.39 -2.06
N CYS A 525 2.95 16.15 -1.86
CA CYS A 525 3.06 17.54 -2.28
C CYS A 525 4.25 17.81 -3.19
N GLY A 526 5.12 16.82 -3.40
CA GLY A 526 6.30 16.93 -4.24
C GLY A 526 5.96 16.99 -5.73
N PRO A 527 6.97 17.31 -6.56
CA PRO A 527 6.80 17.46 -8.01
C PRO A 527 6.69 16.13 -8.75
N CYS A 528 7.00 15.00 -8.11
CA CYS A 528 7.01 13.68 -8.73
C CYS A 528 5.62 13.25 -9.21
N LYS A 529 5.51 12.95 -10.51
CA LYS A 529 4.30 12.40 -11.12
C LYS A 529 4.32 10.86 -11.23
N ASN A 530 5.45 10.23 -10.95
CA ASN A 530 5.58 8.78 -11.09
C ASN A 530 4.90 8.06 -9.91
N LYS A 531 3.78 7.40 -10.20
CA LYS A 531 2.97 6.64 -9.22
C LYS A 531 3.82 5.62 -8.45
N LYS A 532 4.67 4.86 -9.14
CA LYS A 532 5.51 3.83 -8.51
C LYS A 532 6.45 4.44 -7.48
N THR A 533 7.07 5.58 -7.79
CA THR A 533 7.96 6.29 -6.87
C THR A 533 7.20 6.82 -5.66
N VAL A 534 6.04 7.45 -5.87
CA VAL A 534 5.20 7.98 -4.79
C VAL A 534 4.75 6.87 -3.84
N GLU A 535 4.27 5.75 -4.37
CA GLU A 535 3.87 4.58 -3.57
C GLU A 535 5.06 3.98 -2.80
N ALA A 536 6.21 3.84 -3.45
CA ALA A 536 7.44 3.36 -2.82
C ALA A 536 7.89 4.26 -1.67
N ILE A 537 7.78 5.60 -1.82
CA ILE A 537 8.06 6.54 -0.74
C ILE A 537 7.11 6.32 0.44
N ILE A 538 5.79 6.25 0.19
CA ILE A 538 4.79 6.07 1.23
C ILE A 538 5.01 4.75 1.97
N GLU A 539 5.22 3.66 1.25
CA GLU A 539 5.47 2.35 1.85
C GLU A 539 6.75 2.37 2.70
N THR A 540 7.85 2.88 2.15
CA THR A 540 9.14 2.88 2.82
C THR A 540 9.14 3.82 4.03
N ALA A 541 8.47 4.97 3.97
CA ALA A 541 8.31 5.89 5.09
C ALA A 541 7.55 5.24 6.25
N ASN A 542 6.45 4.54 5.94
CA ASN A 542 5.70 3.77 6.93
C ASN A 542 6.54 2.64 7.52
N GLN A 543 7.39 1.99 6.71
CA GLN A 543 8.31 0.97 7.18
C GLN A 543 9.35 1.54 8.15
N VAL A 544 9.96 2.71 7.85
CA VAL A 544 10.86 3.41 8.79
C VAL A 544 10.17 3.66 10.13
N ASN A 545 8.96 4.23 10.12
CA ASN A 545 8.19 4.50 11.34
C ASN A 545 7.88 3.22 12.13
N ALA A 546 7.53 2.13 11.44
CA ALA A 546 7.21 0.86 12.07
C ALA A 546 8.44 0.14 12.65
N MET A 547 9.60 0.28 12.00
CA MET A 547 10.85 -0.36 12.39
C MET A 547 11.62 0.37 13.48
N THR A 548 11.55 1.70 13.53
CA THR A 548 12.32 2.53 14.47
C THR A 548 12.16 2.07 15.93
N PRO A 549 10.92 1.84 16.45
CA PRO A 549 10.74 1.32 17.80
C PRO A 549 11.35 -0.07 17.99
N GLN A 550 11.37 -0.90 16.94
CA GLN A 550 11.87 -2.28 17.02
C GLN A 550 13.38 -2.32 17.18
N VAL A 551 14.10 -1.47 16.44
CA VAL A 551 15.55 -1.29 16.59
C VAL A 551 15.91 -0.74 17.96
N ILE A 552 15.14 0.23 18.47
CA ILE A 552 15.35 0.78 19.80
C ILE A 552 15.18 -0.31 20.88
N LYS A 553 14.12 -1.10 20.78
CA LYS A 553 13.84 -2.23 21.69
C LYS A 553 14.93 -3.29 21.62
N ALA A 554 15.38 -3.67 20.42
CA ALA A 554 16.49 -4.59 20.25
C ALA A 554 17.81 -4.04 20.83
N GLY A 555 18.06 -2.74 20.67
CA GLY A 555 19.19 -2.07 21.29
C GLY A 555 19.11 -2.08 22.82
N LYS A 556 17.92 -1.94 23.40
CA LYS A 556 17.71 -2.03 24.86
C LYS A 556 17.89 -3.45 25.37
N ILE A 557 17.42 -4.45 24.63
CA ILE A 557 17.70 -5.86 24.91
C ILE A 557 19.21 -6.09 24.96
N ARG A 558 19.94 -5.66 23.93
CA ARG A 558 21.40 -5.78 23.90
C ARG A 558 22.01 -5.00 25.08
N LEU A 559 21.61 -3.77 25.35
CA LEU A 559 22.16 -2.96 26.45
C LEU A 559 22.19 -3.75 27.77
N HIS A 560 21.15 -4.51 28.07
CA HIS A 560 21.07 -5.31 29.29
C HIS A 560 21.69 -6.69 29.20
N ASN A 561 21.89 -7.23 27.99
CA ASN A 561 22.30 -8.62 27.78
C ASN A 561 23.50 -8.68 26.81
N ASP A 562 24.68 -9.03 27.34
CA ASP A 562 25.90 -9.17 26.55
C ASP A 562 26.10 -10.62 26.14
N SER A 563 25.32 -11.06 25.14
CA SER A 563 25.39 -12.41 24.56
C SER A 563 25.47 -12.35 23.04
N ASP A 564 26.01 -13.39 22.42
CA ASP A 564 26.08 -13.50 20.96
C ASP A 564 24.69 -13.44 20.31
N SER A 565 23.67 -14.02 20.94
CA SER A 565 22.28 -13.92 20.45
C SER A 565 21.75 -12.49 20.50
N ALA A 566 22.03 -11.74 21.57
CA ALA A 566 21.58 -10.36 21.70
C ALA A 566 22.28 -9.45 20.69
N ASN A 567 23.58 -9.67 20.45
CA ASN A 567 24.35 -8.99 19.41
C ASN A 567 23.76 -9.27 18.02
N GLN A 568 23.55 -10.55 17.70
CA GLN A 568 23.00 -10.96 16.40
C GLN A 568 21.59 -10.41 16.17
N HIS A 569 20.71 -10.45 17.19
CA HIS A 569 19.36 -9.90 17.11
C HIS A 569 19.37 -8.40 16.82
N PHE A 570 20.19 -7.64 17.56
CA PHE A 570 20.32 -6.21 17.36
C PHE A 570 20.92 -5.87 15.98
N ASP A 571 22.01 -6.52 15.60
CA ASP A 571 22.69 -6.28 14.32
C ASP A 571 21.79 -6.56 13.11
N ASN A 572 20.96 -7.61 13.18
CA ASN A 572 19.99 -7.94 12.14
C ASN A 572 18.95 -6.82 11.94
N LEU A 573 18.33 -6.34 13.03
CA LEU A 573 17.34 -5.26 12.96
C LEU A 573 17.97 -3.92 12.57
N ARG A 574 19.19 -3.63 13.06
CA ARG A 574 19.95 -2.45 12.68
C ARG A 574 20.24 -2.42 11.19
N ARG A 575 20.70 -3.54 10.61
CA ARG A 575 20.99 -3.64 9.18
C ARG A 575 19.73 -3.40 8.35
N GLU A 576 18.65 -4.09 8.67
CA GLU A 576 17.37 -3.92 7.97
C GLU A 576 16.87 -2.46 8.04
N TYR A 577 16.96 -1.83 9.21
CA TYR A 577 16.58 -0.42 9.37
C TYR A 577 17.45 0.52 8.55
N THR A 578 18.76 0.27 8.50
CA THR A 578 19.71 1.03 7.69
C THR A 578 19.34 0.94 6.21
N ASP A 579 19.04 -0.27 5.74
CA ASP A 579 18.68 -0.52 4.34
C ASP A 579 17.34 0.15 3.98
N VAL A 580 16.34 0.11 4.87
CA VAL A 580 15.06 0.81 4.68
C VAL A 580 15.25 2.33 4.66
N LEU A 581 16.05 2.90 5.55
CA LEU A 581 16.29 4.35 5.60
C LEU A 581 17.06 4.85 4.37
N ASN A 582 18.04 4.07 3.87
CA ASN A 582 18.74 4.36 2.63
C ASN A 582 17.80 4.28 1.41
N ARG A 583 16.93 3.27 1.34
CA ARG A 583 15.91 3.18 0.30
C ARG A 583 14.95 4.36 0.32
N LEU A 584 14.49 4.77 1.51
CA LEU A 584 13.63 5.93 1.66
C LEU A 584 14.29 7.19 1.08
N ARG A 585 15.55 7.40 1.44
CA ARG A 585 16.34 8.51 0.91
C ARG A 585 16.46 8.46 -0.61
N SER A 586 16.77 7.29 -1.18
CA SER A 586 16.88 7.14 -2.64
C SER A 586 15.56 7.50 -3.33
N HIS A 587 14.43 6.96 -2.86
CA HIS A 587 13.13 7.26 -3.46
C HIS A 587 12.73 8.73 -3.35
N VAL A 588 13.10 9.38 -2.23
CA VAL A 588 12.88 10.82 -2.04
C VAL A 588 13.77 11.64 -2.97
N ASP A 589 15.05 11.30 -3.08
CA ASP A 589 15.99 11.98 -3.99
C ASP A 589 15.51 11.84 -5.46
N ASP A 590 15.03 10.66 -5.87
CA ASP A 590 14.44 10.41 -7.21
C ASP A 590 13.13 11.20 -7.47
N ALA A 591 12.44 11.63 -6.42
CA ALA A 591 11.17 12.35 -6.52
C ALA A 591 11.33 13.88 -6.56
N ILE A 592 12.53 14.39 -6.31
CA ILE A 592 12.85 15.81 -6.32
C ILE A 592 13.62 16.14 -7.62
N ASP A 593 13.36 17.33 -8.17
CA ASP A 593 14.12 17.82 -9.31
C ASP A 593 15.58 18.08 -8.92
N THR A 594 16.52 17.51 -9.67
CA THR A 594 17.97 17.62 -9.42
C THR A 594 18.43 19.09 -9.37
N GLY A 595 17.90 19.95 -10.25
CA GLY A 595 18.24 21.37 -10.29
C GLY A 595 17.72 22.14 -9.06
N ASP A 596 16.50 21.85 -8.62
CA ASP A 596 15.94 22.40 -7.38
C ASP A 596 16.72 21.94 -6.16
N PHE A 597 17.08 20.65 -6.10
CA PHE A 597 17.87 20.08 -5.02
C PHE A 597 19.25 20.74 -4.88
N ILE A 598 19.96 20.94 -6.00
CA ILE A 598 21.27 21.59 -6.00
C ILE A 598 21.15 23.06 -5.55
N ARG A 599 20.15 23.80 -6.05
CA ARG A 599 19.93 25.20 -5.65
C ARG A 599 19.59 25.33 -4.16
N ALA A 600 18.73 24.47 -3.64
CA ALA A 600 18.40 24.43 -2.21
C ALA A 600 19.63 24.06 -1.36
N SER A 601 20.43 23.08 -1.80
CA SER A 601 21.69 22.71 -1.15
C SER A 601 22.70 23.86 -1.13
N GLU A 602 22.83 24.61 -2.22
CA GLU A 602 23.67 25.80 -2.28
C GLU A 602 23.21 26.87 -1.28
N GLN A 603 21.90 27.14 -1.23
CA GLN A 603 21.34 28.10 -0.29
C GLN A 603 21.59 27.68 1.17
N ALA A 604 21.40 26.39 1.49
CA ALA A 604 21.71 25.84 2.80
C ALA A 604 23.19 26.00 3.14
N MET A 605 24.11 25.67 2.23
CA MET A 605 25.55 25.86 2.43
C MET A 605 25.92 27.32 2.72
N ARG A 606 25.32 28.28 2.01
CA ARG A 606 25.51 29.71 2.27
C ARG A 606 25.02 30.11 3.67
N GLN A 607 23.86 29.61 4.09
CA GLN A 607 23.32 29.87 5.42
C GLN A 607 24.22 29.31 6.53
N TYR A 608 24.68 28.07 6.39
CA TYR A 608 25.62 27.47 7.34
C TYR A 608 26.98 28.16 7.37
N THR A 609 27.41 28.77 6.26
CA THR A 609 28.61 29.63 6.23
C THR A 609 28.44 30.84 7.13
N VAL A 610 27.27 31.51 7.09
CA VAL A 610 26.96 32.61 8.01
C VAL A 610 26.93 32.14 9.47
N TYR A 611 26.42 30.94 9.74
CA TYR A 611 26.48 30.37 11.09
C TYR A 611 27.91 30.05 11.55
N CYS A 612 28.80 29.60 10.65
CA CYS A 612 30.22 29.48 10.95
C CYS A 612 30.84 30.84 11.32
N GLU A 613 30.58 31.89 10.54
CA GLU A 613 31.08 33.24 10.83
C GLU A 613 30.59 33.75 12.19
N ASN A 614 29.32 33.51 12.53
CA ASN A 614 28.75 33.88 13.82
C ASN A 614 29.37 33.08 14.98
N ALA A 615 29.56 31.77 14.81
CA ALA A 615 30.23 30.93 15.81
C ALA A 615 31.68 31.39 16.05
N ILE A 616 32.39 31.82 15.00
CA ILE A 616 33.73 32.41 15.11
C ILE A 616 33.68 33.73 15.89
N ARG A 617 32.74 34.62 15.55
CA ARG A 617 32.57 35.91 16.26
C ARG A 617 32.22 35.71 17.75
N ASN A 618 31.48 34.67 18.08
CA ASN A 618 31.05 34.36 19.44
C ASN A 618 32.04 33.47 20.23
N ASN A 619 33.15 33.03 19.63
CA ASN A 619 34.12 32.08 20.19
C ASN A 619 33.50 30.72 20.57
N GLU A 620 32.65 30.16 19.71
CA GLU A 620 31.98 28.87 19.89
C GLU A 620 32.59 27.81 18.94
N PRO A 621 33.75 27.21 19.28
CA PRO A 621 34.47 26.32 18.36
C PRO A 621 33.70 25.06 17.99
N GLN A 622 32.90 24.50 18.92
CA GLN A 622 32.08 23.32 18.65
C GLN A 622 31.00 23.62 17.60
N GLN A 623 30.31 24.75 17.73
CA GLN A 623 29.29 25.15 16.75
C GLN A 623 29.91 25.38 15.36
N MET A 624 31.13 25.94 15.28
CA MET A 624 31.85 26.09 14.02
C MET A 624 32.12 24.73 13.34
N VAL A 625 32.59 23.75 14.12
CA VAL A 625 32.85 22.38 13.63
C VAL A 625 31.55 21.71 13.16
N ASP A 626 30.47 21.84 13.93
CA ASP A 626 29.17 21.26 13.60
C ASP A 626 28.62 21.86 12.29
N ASN A 627 28.66 23.19 12.16
CA ASN A 627 28.20 23.89 10.96
C ASN A 627 29.04 23.54 9.72
N THR A 628 30.38 23.48 9.87
CA THR A 628 31.27 23.09 8.77
C THR A 628 31.04 21.65 8.32
N SER A 629 30.75 20.76 9.27
CA SER A 629 30.40 19.36 8.98
C SER A 629 29.10 19.27 8.18
N GLN A 630 28.12 20.14 8.44
CA GLN A 630 26.89 20.20 7.64
C GLN A 630 27.14 20.67 6.21
N ILE A 631 27.97 21.70 6.01
CA ILE A 631 28.38 22.13 4.66
C ILE A 631 29.02 20.97 3.90
N ALA A 632 29.93 20.22 4.54
CA ALA A 632 30.57 19.05 3.91
C ALA A 632 29.56 17.96 3.51
N ARG A 633 28.54 17.72 4.34
CA ARG A 633 27.46 16.78 4.02
C ARG A 633 26.63 17.22 2.83
N PHE A 634 26.24 18.49 2.77
CA PHE A 634 25.53 19.03 1.60
C PHE A 634 26.39 18.91 0.32
N GLY A 635 27.67 19.27 0.39
CA GLY A 635 28.60 19.12 -0.73
C GLY A 635 28.70 17.67 -1.23
N ASN A 636 28.85 16.71 -0.31
CA ASN A 636 28.87 15.29 -0.65
C ASN A 636 27.53 14.82 -1.25
N ARG A 637 26.38 15.29 -0.74
CA ARG A 637 25.07 14.97 -1.33
C ARG A 637 24.94 15.49 -2.75
N VAL A 638 25.34 16.75 -3.00
CA VAL A 638 25.34 17.34 -4.35
C VAL A 638 26.21 16.52 -5.30
N LEU A 639 27.40 16.11 -4.88
CA LEU A 639 28.28 15.25 -5.68
C LEU A 639 27.64 13.89 -6.00
N MET A 640 26.98 13.26 -5.03
CA MET A 640 26.28 12.00 -5.25
C MET A 640 25.14 12.15 -6.25
N THR A 641 24.30 13.18 -6.10
CA THR A 641 23.18 13.45 -7.01
C THR A 641 23.68 13.73 -8.42
N ALA A 642 24.71 14.59 -8.57
CA ALA A 642 25.29 14.90 -9.88
C ALA A 642 25.90 13.66 -10.54
N LYS A 643 26.57 12.79 -9.77
CA LYS A 643 27.11 11.53 -10.28
C LYS A 643 26.00 10.60 -10.76
N ASN A 644 24.93 10.44 -9.99
CA ASN A 644 23.81 9.60 -10.39
C ASN A 644 23.15 10.12 -11.67
N GLU A 645 22.99 11.43 -11.82
CA GLU A 645 22.46 12.05 -13.05
C GLU A 645 23.39 11.82 -14.25
N ALA A 646 24.70 11.92 -14.05
CA ALA A 646 25.69 11.61 -15.09
C ALA A 646 25.67 10.13 -15.48
N ASP A 647 25.58 9.22 -14.51
CA ASP A 647 25.50 7.77 -14.75
C ASP A 647 24.19 7.38 -15.46
N ASN A 648 23.11 8.15 -15.28
CA ASN A 648 21.82 7.96 -15.95
C ASN A 648 21.75 8.56 -17.36
N SER A 649 22.71 9.40 -17.75
CA SER A 649 22.70 10.10 -19.03
C SER A 649 23.57 9.39 -20.08
N GLU A 650 22.97 9.08 -21.23
CA GLU A 650 23.71 8.57 -22.39
C GLU A 650 24.38 9.70 -23.20
N GLU A 651 24.10 10.98 -22.91
CA GLU A 651 24.65 12.12 -23.65
C GLU A 651 26.07 12.47 -23.16
N PRO A 652 27.14 12.26 -23.98
CA PRO A 652 28.51 12.49 -23.54
C PRO A 652 28.82 13.95 -23.21
N SER A 653 28.17 14.89 -23.90
CA SER A 653 28.31 16.33 -23.65
C SER A 653 27.64 16.78 -22.36
N PHE A 654 26.62 16.08 -21.88
CA PHE A 654 26.05 16.34 -20.55
C PHE A 654 26.95 15.77 -19.46
N VAL A 655 27.40 14.53 -19.61
CA VAL A 655 28.29 13.85 -18.64
C VAL A 655 29.64 14.57 -18.47
N HIS A 656 30.14 15.23 -19.53
CA HIS A 656 31.40 15.98 -19.46
C HIS A 656 31.26 17.38 -18.83
N ARG A 657 30.05 17.94 -18.78
CA ARG A 657 29.76 19.24 -18.17
C ARG A 657 29.54 19.09 -16.67
#